data_AF-A0A3B0XRS6-F1
#
_entry.id   AF-A0A3B0XRS6-F1
#
_cell.length_a   1.000
_cell.length_b   1.000
_cell.length_c   1.000
_cell.angle_alpha   90.00
_cell.angle_beta   90.00
_cell.angle_gamma   90.00
#
_symmetry.space_group_name_H-M   'P 1'
#
loop_
_entity.id
_entity.type
_entity.pdbx_description
1 polymer ?
#
loop_
_entity_poly.entity_id
_entity_poly.type
_entity_poly.pdbx_seq_one_letter_code
_entity_poly.pdbx_strand_id
1 'polypeptide(L)'
;MMIIKIMLKRMSAMINQSALLLVVLLGLHAPLFSATITVIGVDGSSGSNGVAGDPGTSGGSGESGGPAIANITINDVNQDIRNSTSATGGFGGNGGNGGAGVNVSPSLWASGGGGGDGGDGGTASANTSTTVNSISNTLDVQSVASARGGNGGRGGLGGIQSASATIFDGFSGQDGSGGRGGNASASALASNTNTDGFQGAIAVASAIGGNGGDIIPSSRLGLVWLGFEPTGFSKAGDGGSASLGRVYAESLANREVRATGEVIGGNGGSVRNNTQSGNNAAGSVSSGNGASVSITNAVDGATGGSMFLTQNATGGDAGSLGTLTGNGDLGNAGNAASSLSKTTTSASLNVQTIATGGRGGNYSLLNLISADGVPLNDGSAIGGDGGTAMANSSAINLGGNATAMATAIGGEGGRALSFVENITPFGGAGGGASATAYAESVGGTASASAFQTSGSGRNSQDSVMLNAVSGSSDVMLVLLQNAMAGEATAVVRSNQLPGTYSGGNASSILTTSNTGGGDINATIEARGGSFSNGGNSPLSVGRAGDAYVAADITGQNNVNVRAISVAGFNGTVGTTGGNATVGPVRGTSLNGGLVSVSSEVFAGTGRSISLVDSVDGSTTGFLSLRQVATGGVVRSEFETGDAFNSLTKVTTDATDGLTLFTSSRGGGGAVLTNTGIDAGSGTANTSGTNNAGQDAFTSSRALGGLGGDASASSSASPLRTAGSGGDAFARSDSTVLDATSGTRTFATSESFGGNGGRVNAVGGIINLTTGGGNGGNANSLATATSTVDSRNRFRAVSSRSTATGGQGGSVSSERIAQGIAQGGNGGDAFAQATSIVNSAGTSFAIADSSVTANAIAFGGRGGLNSGGGLSGRGGNAVAVAEVIGGINALSTAVASPGGGQQNNSAGLASATARITNGSGVAQAEIRAPLNNPTNSGIVTQATVSITRNGRISSNIEASITTGNITSATARNTEAQTANTNSGLVGIDGVARINLLPDAANVSQALSGNLNVAENFDLTGGSDMLALMSVGAMQDSSNIGNRFSNNINLSLDMSELSTQQELLFGFMNPVFTGNGFDLMTFQIFQENTLVFDTAFSSVLAAESFFTDQMLNLGDWTQGLEGDLDLAFAINFDISQIGDGFYFDTIYGNSTIGSGVVPIPAAVWLFSSGLIGLFAIGRRKKIKF
;
A
#
# COMPACT_ATOMS: atom_id res chain seq x y z
N MET A 1 -10.94 -16.00 76.03
CA MET A 1 -11.34 -14.60 75.77
C MET A 1 -10.20 -13.72 75.25
N MET A 2 -8.95 -13.89 75.74
CA MET A 2 -7.80 -13.08 75.30
C MET A 2 -7.37 -13.32 73.83
N ILE A 3 -7.43 -14.56 73.33
CA ILE A 3 -7.03 -14.90 71.94
C ILE A 3 -8.02 -14.34 70.90
N ILE A 4 -9.32 -14.36 71.20
CA ILE A 4 -10.36 -13.78 70.32
C ILE A 4 -10.19 -12.26 70.21
N LYS A 5 -9.80 -11.57 71.29
CA LYS A 5 -9.46 -10.13 71.24
C LYS A 5 -8.21 -9.84 70.40
N ILE A 6 -7.23 -10.73 70.36
CA ILE A 6 -6.02 -10.57 69.53
C ILE A 6 -6.33 -10.81 68.05
N MET A 7 -7.14 -11.81 67.72
CA MET A 7 -7.55 -12.08 66.34
C MET A 7 -8.45 -10.98 65.76
N LEU A 8 -9.42 -10.47 66.52
CA LEU A 8 -10.25 -9.35 66.08
C LEU A 8 -9.44 -8.07 65.86
N LYS A 9 -8.40 -7.82 66.68
CA LYS A 9 -7.51 -6.67 66.52
C LYS A 9 -6.61 -6.80 65.28
N ARG A 10 -6.20 -8.02 64.91
CA ARG A 10 -5.43 -8.28 63.67
C ARG A 10 -6.29 -8.26 62.41
N MET A 11 -7.52 -8.76 62.46
CA MET A 11 -8.46 -8.66 61.33
C MET A 11 -8.86 -7.20 61.05
N SER A 12 -9.07 -6.39 62.09
CA SER A 12 -9.33 -4.95 61.91
C SER A 12 -8.13 -4.22 61.31
N ALA A 13 -6.89 -4.60 61.68
CA ALA A 13 -5.68 -4.01 61.10
C ALA A 13 -5.50 -4.39 59.62
N MET A 14 -5.81 -5.63 59.23
CA MET A 14 -5.73 -6.05 57.83
C MET A 14 -6.82 -5.40 56.97
N ILE A 15 -8.06 -5.30 57.47
CA ILE A 15 -9.14 -4.61 56.75
C ILE A 15 -8.81 -3.11 56.57
N ASN A 16 -8.25 -2.45 57.59
CA ASN A 16 -7.84 -1.06 57.47
C ASN A 16 -6.63 -0.86 56.54
N GLN A 17 -5.68 -1.81 56.48
CA GLN A 17 -4.56 -1.74 55.52
C GLN A 17 -5.02 -1.98 54.08
N SER A 18 -5.91 -2.93 53.84
CA SER A 18 -6.48 -3.18 52.50
C SER A 18 -7.36 -2.03 52.02
N ALA A 19 -8.15 -1.42 52.92
CA ALA A 19 -8.96 -0.24 52.58
C ALA A 19 -8.08 1.00 52.32
N LEU A 20 -7.00 1.20 53.08
CA LEU A 20 -6.04 2.29 52.83
C LEU A 20 -5.30 2.07 51.50
N LEU A 21 -4.89 0.84 51.18
CA LEU A 21 -4.27 0.52 49.91
C LEU A 21 -5.23 0.75 48.74
N LEU A 22 -6.51 0.39 48.88
CA LEU A 22 -7.55 0.62 47.87
C LEU A 22 -7.87 2.11 47.70
N VAL A 23 -7.91 2.89 48.78
CA VAL A 23 -8.11 4.36 48.72
C VAL A 23 -6.88 5.06 48.14
N VAL A 24 -5.67 4.57 48.39
CA VAL A 24 -4.45 5.05 47.74
C VAL A 24 -4.44 4.69 46.25
N LEU A 25 -4.85 3.47 45.87
CA LEU A 25 -4.98 3.08 44.46
C LEU A 25 -6.09 3.84 43.72
N LEU A 26 -7.22 4.14 44.37
CA LEU A 26 -8.31 4.91 43.79
C LEU A 26 -8.04 6.43 43.79
N GLY A 27 -7.23 6.94 44.72
CA GLY A 27 -6.82 8.35 44.77
C GLY A 27 -5.66 8.71 43.83
N LEU A 28 -4.95 7.72 43.28
CA LEU A 28 -3.83 7.91 42.34
C LEU A 28 -4.25 7.96 40.87
N HIS A 29 -5.52 7.71 40.55
CA HIS A 29 -6.04 7.82 39.18
C HIS A 29 -6.85 9.11 39.03
N ALA A 30 -6.15 10.25 38.96
CA ALA A 30 -6.77 11.45 38.40
C ALA A 30 -7.11 11.12 36.93
N PRO A 31 -8.38 11.19 36.49
CA PRO A 31 -8.71 10.99 35.09
C PRO A 31 -7.93 12.00 34.26
N LEU A 32 -7.15 11.50 33.30
CA LEU A 32 -6.53 12.34 32.28
C LEU A 32 -7.66 12.91 31.43
N PHE A 33 -7.98 14.19 31.64
CA PHE A 33 -8.95 14.86 30.80
C PHE A 33 -8.27 15.25 29.49
N SER A 34 -9.02 15.14 28.40
CA SER A 34 -8.63 15.62 27.08
C SER A 34 -9.78 16.50 26.60
N ALA A 35 -9.52 17.78 26.35
CA ALA A 35 -10.54 18.66 25.83
C ALA A 35 -10.64 18.48 24.30
N THR A 36 -11.82 18.11 23.83
CA THR A 36 -12.15 18.06 22.40
C THR A 36 -13.34 18.98 22.14
N ILE A 37 -13.18 19.95 21.22
CA ILE A 37 -14.27 20.83 20.77
C ILE A 37 -14.49 20.63 19.28
N THR A 38 -15.74 20.42 18.88
CA THR A 38 -16.16 20.35 17.48
C THR A 38 -17.29 21.35 17.24
N VAL A 39 -17.13 22.21 16.24
CA VAL A 39 -18.12 23.22 15.85
C VAL A 39 -18.44 23.06 14.37
N ILE A 40 -19.73 23.01 14.04
CA ILE A 40 -20.24 22.93 12.67
C ILE A 40 -21.12 24.15 12.43
N GLY A 41 -20.83 24.90 11.37
CA GLY A 41 -21.61 26.05 10.94
C GLY A 41 -22.94 25.59 10.36
N VAL A 42 -23.98 26.41 10.54
CA VAL A 42 -25.33 26.10 10.02
C VAL A 42 -25.34 26.24 8.50
N ASP A 43 -25.89 25.27 7.78
CA ASP A 43 -26.02 25.40 6.32
C ASP A 43 -26.97 26.55 5.93
N GLY A 44 -26.66 27.24 4.85
CA GLY A 44 -27.51 28.26 4.27
C GLY A 44 -28.77 27.65 3.67
N SER A 45 -29.91 28.33 3.83
CA SER A 45 -31.16 27.87 3.23
C SER A 45 -31.14 28.02 1.70
N SER A 46 -31.78 27.10 0.98
CA SER A 46 -31.89 27.21 -0.47
C SER A 46 -32.89 28.29 -0.86
N GLY A 47 -32.61 28.99 -1.95
CA GLY A 47 -33.48 30.01 -2.51
C GLY A 47 -34.80 29.41 -3.00
N SER A 48 -35.89 30.19 -2.88
CA SER A 48 -37.21 29.77 -3.34
C SER A 48 -37.25 29.69 -4.85
N ASN A 49 -37.87 28.66 -5.42
CA ASN A 49 -38.13 28.61 -6.86
C ASN A 49 -39.08 29.75 -7.28
N GLY A 50 -38.84 30.30 -8.47
CA GLY A 50 -39.72 31.23 -9.11
C GLY A 50 -41.05 30.60 -9.51
N VAL A 51 -42.10 31.39 -9.46
CA VAL A 51 -43.45 31.01 -9.86
C VAL A 51 -43.60 31.18 -11.36
N ALA A 52 -44.26 30.22 -12.01
CA ALA A 52 -44.54 30.29 -13.42
C ALA A 52 -45.54 31.44 -13.73
N GLY A 53 -45.30 32.23 -14.78
CA GLY A 53 -46.09 33.42 -15.13
C GLY A 53 -45.73 34.01 -16.49
N ASP A 54 -46.27 35.18 -16.83
CA ASP A 54 -45.98 35.92 -18.08
C ASP A 54 -45.45 37.33 -17.74
N PRO A 55 -44.14 37.50 -17.51
CA PRO A 55 -43.08 36.48 -17.50
C PRO A 55 -43.05 35.65 -16.21
N GLY A 56 -42.33 34.52 -16.21
CA GLY A 56 -42.06 33.74 -15.00
C GLY A 56 -41.20 34.54 -14.01
N THR A 57 -41.43 34.39 -12.71
CA THR A 57 -40.63 35.12 -11.71
C THR A 57 -39.25 34.47 -11.57
N SER A 58 -38.21 35.24 -11.26
CA SER A 58 -36.90 34.65 -10.96
C SER A 58 -36.95 33.79 -9.70
N GLY A 59 -36.05 32.81 -9.62
CA GLY A 59 -35.75 32.10 -8.38
C GLY A 59 -34.98 33.01 -7.42
N GLY A 60 -35.17 32.79 -6.12
CA GLY A 60 -34.39 33.46 -5.08
C GLY A 60 -32.99 32.86 -4.99
N SER A 61 -31.99 33.64 -4.58
CA SER A 61 -30.65 33.12 -4.31
C SER A 61 -30.64 32.27 -3.02
N GLY A 62 -29.70 31.33 -2.93
CA GLY A 62 -29.42 30.62 -1.69
C GLY A 62 -28.73 31.52 -0.66
N GLU A 63 -28.97 31.28 0.62
CA GLU A 63 -28.28 31.95 1.71
C GLU A 63 -26.86 31.37 1.90
N SER A 64 -25.93 32.18 2.42
CA SER A 64 -24.60 31.70 2.76
C SER A 64 -24.62 30.73 3.95
N GLY A 65 -23.67 29.81 3.99
CA GLY A 65 -23.42 28.97 5.16
C GLY A 65 -22.87 29.78 6.34
N GLY A 66 -23.30 29.41 7.54
CA GLY A 66 -22.85 29.99 8.79
C GLY A 66 -21.39 29.63 9.13
N PRO A 67 -20.68 30.50 9.87
CA PRO A 67 -19.29 30.25 10.26
C PRO A 67 -19.19 29.19 11.38
N ALA A 68 -18.03 28.55 11.49
CA ALA A 68 -17.66 27.67 12.59
C ALA A 68 -16.35 28.14 13.25
N ILE A 69 -16.36 28.31 14.57
CA ILE A 69 -15.18 28.73 15.34
C ILE A 69 -15.01 27.80 16.55
N ALA A 70 -13.97 26.99 16.55
CA ALA A 70 -13.60 26.09 17.64
C ALA A 70 -12.31 26.57 18.31
N ASN A 71 -12.37 26.97 19.58
CA ASN A 71 -11.22 27.48 20.32
C ASN A 71 -11.05 26.74 21.65
N ILE A 72 -9.87 26.17 21.88
CA ILE A 72 -9.43 25.67 23.17
C ILE A 72 -8.18 26.44 23.57
N THR A 73 -8.27 27.20 24.65
CA THR A 73 -7.12 27.84 25.28
C THR A 73 -7.06 27.36 26.73
N ILE A 74 -6.26 26.32 27.00
CA ILE A 74 -5.99 25.88 28.37
C ILE A 74 -4.72 26.56 28.84
N ASN A 75 -4.88 27.63 29.63
CA ASN A 75 -3.79 28.34 30.29
C ASN A 75 -3.56 27.88 31.74
N ASP A 76 -4.44 27.01 32.25
CA ASP A 76 -4.38 26.53 33.63
C ASP A 76 -3.52 25.27 33.73
N VAL A 77 -2.99 24.99 34.92
CA VAL A 77 -1.96 23.96 35.24
C VAL A 77 -2.49 22.51 35.14
N ASN A 78 -3.39 22.25 34.20
CA ASN A 78 -4.13 21.02 34.06
C ASN A 78 -3.26 19.87 33.55
N GLN A 79 -3.68 18.65 33.92
CA GLN A 79 -3.04 17.38 33.52
C GLN A 79 -3.36 16.98 32.07
N ASP A 80 -4.02 17.85 31.30
CA ASP A 80 -4.52 17.54 29.97
C ASP A 80 -3.36 17.53 28.97
N ILE A 81 -2.80 16.35 28.78
CA ILE A 81 -1.71 16.12 27.83
C ILE A 81 -2.15 16.15 26.37
N ARG A 82 -3.45 16.19 26.08
CA ARG A 82 -3.97 16.16 24.70
C ARG A 82 -5.22 17.03 24.57
N ASN A 83 -5.17 18.03 23.69
CA ASN A 83 -6.36 18.81 23.32
C ASN A 83 -6.54 18.82 21.80
N SER A 84 -7.80 18.92 21.36
CA SER A 84 -8.16 18.93 19.94
C SER A 84 -9.32 19.90 19.65
N THR A 85 -9.20 20.71 18.60
CA THR A 85 -10.31 21.50 18.04
C THR A 85 -10.60 21.12 16.60
N SER A 86 -11.87 21.14 16.23
CA SER A 86 -12.35 20.94 14.87
C SER A 86 -13.45 21.94 14.52
N ALA A 87 -13.32 22.65 13.41
CA ALA A 87 -14.32 23.60 12.91
C ALA A 87 -14.67 23.28 11.45
N THR A 88 -15.96 23.18 11.13
CA THR A 88 -16.45 22.98 9.75
C THR A 88 -17.48 24.05 9.41
N GLY A 89 -17.22 24.92 8.45
CA GLY A 89 -18.19 25.93 8.02
C GLY A 89 -19.42 25.30 7.36
N GLY A 90 -20.59 25.91 7.52
CA GLY A 90 -21.82 25.43 6.91
C GLY A 90 -21.79 25.54 5.38
N PHE A 91 -22.53 24.69 4.66
CA PHE A 91 -22.66 24.79 3.22
C PHE A 91 -23.46 26.02 2.79
N GLY A 92 -23.17 26.60 1.64
CA GLY A 92 -24.05 27.57 1.01
C GLY A 92 -25.32 26.92 0.47
N GLY A 93 -26.45 27.61 0.60
CA GLY A 93 -27.73 27.17 0.07
C GLY A 93 -27.76 27.20 -1.46
N ASN A 94 -28.52 26.31 -2.10
CA ASN A 94 -28.64 26.34 -3.56
C ASN A 94 -29.54 27.51 -4.00
N GLY A 95 -29.26 28.08 -5.16
CA GLY A 95 -30.17 29.01 -5.81
C GLY A 95 -31.46 28.34 -6.25
N GLY A 96 -32.58 29.04 -6.13
CA GLY A 96 -33.88 28.60 -6.59
C GLY A 96 -33.96 28.64 -8.11
N ASN A 97 -34.70 27.71 -8.72
CA ASN A 97 -34.92 27.72 -10.16
C ASN A 97 -35.88 28.84 -10.54
N GLY A 98 -35.67 29.50 -11.68
CA GLY A 98 -36.60 30.45 -12.26
C GLY A 98 -37.94 29.83 -12.65
N GLY A 99 -39.00 30.62 -12.54
CA GLY A 99 -40.35 30.23 -12.92
C GLY A 99 -40.51 30.14 -14.43
N ALA A 100 -41.31 29.20 -14.90
CA ALA A 100 -41.60 29.05 -16.32
C ALA A 100 -42.40 30.25 -16.87
N GLY A 101 -42.07 30.69 -18.09
CA GLY A 101 -42.90 31.59 -18.88
C GLY A 101 -44.16 30.85 -19.35
N VAL A 102 -45.32 31.14 -18.78
CA VAL A 102 -46.61 30.53 -19.15
C VAL A 102 -47.43 31.56 -19.89
N ASN A 103 -47.72 31.30 -21.16
CA ASN A 103 -48.50 32.21 -21.99
C ASN A 103 -49.95 32.28 -21.49
N VAL A 104 -50.33 33.42 -20.90
CA VAL A 104 -51.71 33.69 -20.46
C VAL A 104 -52.48 34.56 -21.46
N SER A 105 -51.84 35.05 -22.52
CA SER A 105 -52.47 35.85 -23.58
C SER A 105 -51.77 35.67 -24.94
N PRO A 106 -52.48 35.37 -26.04
CA PRO A 106 -51.90 35.09 -27.37
C PRO A 106 -51.02 36.19 -27.99
N SER A 107 -50.86 37.36 -27.37
CA SER A 107 -50.23 38.55 -27.95
C SER A 107 -48.96 39.05 -27.23
N LEU A 108 -48.46 38.39 -26.19
CA LEU A 108 -47.28 38.85 -25.43
C LEU A 108 -46.25 37.73 -25.18
N TRP A 109 -44.98 38.13 -25.08
CA TRP A 109 -43.83 37.23 -25.00
C TRP A 109 -43.65 36.66 -23.58
N ALA A 110 -44.09 35.42 -23.36
CA ALA A 110 -43.87 34.75 -22.08
C ALA A 110 -42.41 34.30 -21.93
N SER A 111 -41.57 35.11 -21.28
CA SER A 111 -40.20 34.72 -20.90
C SER A 111 -40.17 33.96 -19.57
N GLY A 112 -39.19 33.06 -19.42
CA GLY A 112 -38.90 32.43 -18.12
C GLY A 112 -38.17 33.40 -17.19
N GLY A 113 -38.37 33.26 -15.87
CA GLY A 113 -37.62 34.02 -14.87
C GLY A 113 -36.20 33.48 -14.70
N GLY A 114 -35.23 34.28 -14.26
CA GLY A 114 -33.85 33.80 -14.02
C GLY A 114 -33.75 32.81 -12.86
N GLY A 115 -32.75 31.92 -12.87
CA GLY A 115 -32.36 31.15 -11.69
C GLY A 115 -31.67 32.06 -10.67
N GLY A 116 -31.83 31.74 -9.38
CA GLY A 116 -31.13 32.42 -8.31
C GLY A 116 -29.69 31.91 -8.17
N ASP A 117 -28.81 32.73 -7.61
CA ASP A 117 -27.42 32.33 -7.35
C ASP A 117 -27.33 31.35 -6.17
N GLY A 118 -26.30 30.50 -6.16
CA GLY A 118 -25.94 29.72 -4.98
C GLY A 118 -25.32 30.60 -3.88
N GLY A 119 -25.62 30.30 -2.62
CA GLY A 119 -25.02 30.97 -1.48
C GLY A 119 -23.55 30.56 -1.27
N ASP A 120 -22.75 31.43 -0.66
CA ASP A 120 -21.35 31.11 -0.34
C ASP A 120 -21.24 30.10 0.82
N GLY A 121 -20.18 29.31 0.84
CA GLY A 121 -19.85 28.43 1.96
C GLY A 121 -19.38 29.21 3.20
N GLY A 122 -19.70 28.71 4.38
CA GLY A 122 -19.32 29.29 5.67
C GLY A 122 -17.82 29.15 5.97
N THR A 123 -17.27 30.10 6.72
CA THR A 123 -15.86 30.08 7.14
C THR A 123 -15.63 29.13 8.32
N ALA A 124 -14.41 28.61 8.48
CA ALA A 124 -14.01 27.78 9.61
C ALA A 124 -12.71 28.26 10.25
N SER A 125 -12.67 28.31 11.58
CA SER A 125 -11.47 28.60 12.36
C SER A 125 -11.31 27.63 13.54
N ALA A 126 -10.15 26.99 13.66
CA ALA A 126 -9.83 26.06 14.74
C ALA A 126 -8.51 26.47 15.42
N ASN A 127 -8.55 26.75 16.72
CA ASN A 127 -7.37 27.13 17.50
C ASN A 127 -7.26 26.27 18.77
N THR A 128 -6.15 25.57 18.93
CA THR A 128 -5.89 24.72 20.11
C THR A 128 -4.60 25.11 20.81
N SER A 129 -4.62 25.19 22.13
CA SER A 129 -3.43 25.37 22.97
C SER A 129 -3.42 24.36 24.12
N THR A 130 -2.30 23.66 24.27
CA THR A 130 -2.01 22.73 25.35
C THR A 130 -0.69 23.13 26.01
N THR A 131 -0.72 23.46 27.29
CA THR A 131 0.48 23.76 28.08
C THR A 131 0.49 22.89 29.32
N VAL A 132 1.63 22.25 29.59
CA VAL A 132 1.81 21.35 30.73
C VAL A 132 3.04 21.77 31.53
N ASN A 133 2.85 22.00 32.83
CA ASN A 133 3.90 22.51 33.71
C ASN A 133 4.51 21.47 34.66
N SER A 134 3.79 20.40 35.01
CA SER A 134 4.32 19.32 35.88
C SER A 134 3.40 18.09 35.90
N ILE A 135 3.83 16.99 35.29
CA ILE A 135 3.19 15.67 35.43
C ILE A 135 4.25 14.57 35.37
N SER A 136 4.07 13.53 36.18
CA SER A 136 4.94 12.35 36.25
C SER A 136 4.70 11.31 35.14
N ASN A 137 3.87 11.62 34.14
CA ASN A 137 3.49 10.69 33.09
C ASN A 137 4.55 10.63 31.97
N THR A 138 4.48 9.61 31.12
CA THR A 138 5.47 9.34 30.06
C THR A 138 4.97 9.70 28.65
N LEU A 139 3.86 10.45 28.53
CA LEU A 139 3.22 10.76 27.24
C LEU A 139 3.52 12.18 26.78
N ASP A 140 3.69 12.38 25.48
CA ASP A 140 3.93 13.71 24.88
C ASP A 140 2.73 14.65 25.01
N VAL A 141 3.02 15.94 25.15
CA VAL A 141 2.03 17.02 25.15
C VAL A 141 1.55 17.25 23.72
N GLN A 142 0.25 17.12 23.47
CA GLN A 142 -0.34 17.18 22.14
C GLN A 142 -1.38 18.30 22.01
N SER A 143 -1.30 19.02 20.89
CA SER A 143 -2.28 20.04 20.49
C SER A 143 -2.64 19.83 19.02
N VAL A 144 -3.93 19.62 18.73
CA VAL A 144 -4.43 19.36 17.36
C VAL A 144 -5.51 20.37 16.99
N ALA A 145 -5.42 20.98 15.81
CA ALA A 145 -6.46 21.87 15.29
C ALA A 145 -6.79 21.53 13.82
N SER A 146 -8.08 21.49 13.49
CA SER A 146 -8.55 21.19 12.13
C SER A 146 -9.68 22.13 11.72
N ALA A 147 -9.52 22.85 10.61
CA ALA A 147 -10.53 23.76 10.07
C ALA A 147 -10.88 23.41 8.62
N ARG A 148 -12.17 23.34 8.29
CA ARG A 148 -12.67 23.11 6.92
C ARG A 148 -13.74 24.11 6.55
N GLY A 149 -13.50 24.90 5.49
CA GLY A 149 -14.52 25.81 4.95
C GLY A 149 -15.70 25.03 4.37
N GLY A 150 -16.91 25.59 4.48
CA GLY A 150 -18.10 25.03 3.85
C GLY A 150 -18.04 25.18 2.33
N ASN A 151 -18.67 24.29 1.57
CA ASN A 151 -18.75 24.45 0.11
C ASN A 151 -19.78 25.52 -0.27
N GLY A 152 -19.57 26.18 -1.41
CA GLY A 152 -20.58 27.04 -2.02
C GLY A 152 -21.77 26.24 -2.55
N GLY A 153 -22.95 26.87 -2.50
CA GLY A 153 -24.19 26.37 -3.06
C GLY A 153 -24.22 26.45 -4.58
N ARG A 154 -25.05 25.63 -5.21
CA ARG A 154 -25.18 25.61 -6.68
C ARG A 154 -26.05 26.76 -7.16
N GLY A 155 -25.77 27.25 -8.37
CA GLY A 155 -26.69 28.14 -9.07
C GLY A 155 -27.99 27.45 -9.46
N GLY A 156 -29.11 28.16 -9.35
CA GLY A 156 -30.44 27.72 -9.77
C GLY A 156 -30.60 27.77 -11.29
N LEU A 157 -31.48 26.92 -11.83
CA LEU A 157 -31.76 26.88 -13.27
C LEU A 157 -32.61 28.08 -13.71
N GLY A 158 -32.38 28.60 -14.91
CA GLY A 158 -33.27 29.54 -15.58
C GLY A 158 -34.64 28.93 -15.90
N GLY A 159 -35.68 29.75 -15.77
CA GLY A 159 -37.07 29.40 -15.98
C GLY A 159 -37.39 29.03 -17.43
N ILE A 160 -38.38 28.14 -17.58
CA ILE A 160 -38.72 27.54 -18.87
C ILE A 160 -39.74 28.32 -19.68
N GLN A 161 -39.46 28.68 -20.94
CA GLN A 161 -40.54 29.10 -21.85
C GLN A 161 -41.45 27.90 -22.16
N SER A 162 -42.77 28.06 -21.98
CA SER A 162 -43.76 27.04 -22.35
C SER A 162 -43.79 26.80 -23.86
N ALA A 163 -43.66 25.52 -24.27
CA ALA A 163 -43.45 25.05 -25.65
C ALA A 163 -44.64 25.24 -26.62
N SER A 164 -45.67 26.02 -26.26
CA SER A 164 -46.92 26.14 -27.02
C SER A 164 -46.99 27.39 -27.93
N ALA A 165 -45.99 28.26 -27.97
CA ALA A 165 -45.99 29.45 -28.81
C ALA A 165 -45.43 29.12 -30.20
N THR A 166 -46.29 29.02 -31.21
CA THR A 166 -45.90 28.49 -32.52
C THR A 166 -45.06 29.43 -33.39
N ILE A 167 -44.90 30.74 -33.10
CA ILE A 167 -44.26 31.68 -34.05
C ILE A 167 -43.47 32.85 -33.41
N PHE A 168 -43.50 33.10 -32.09
CA PHE A 168 -42.80 34.26 -31.49
C PHE A 168 -41.98 33.91 -30.22
N ASP A 169 -40.72 34.33 -30.24
CA ASP A 169 -39.63 33.88 -29.36
C ASP A 169 -39.67 34.57 -28.00
N GLY A 170 -39.94 33.82 -26.93
CA GLY A 170 -39.75 34.26 -25.55
C GLY A 170 -38.40 33.74 -25.04
N PHE A 171 -37.69 34.53 -24.24
CA PHE A 171 -36.37 34.11 -23.73
C PHE A 171 -36.53 33.17 -22.53
N SER A 172 -35.65 32.16 -22.42
CA SER A 172 -35.43 31.48 -21.15
C SER A 172 -34.81 32.44 -20.14
N GLY A 173 -35.08 32.21 -18.86
CA GLY A 173 -34.32 32.91 -17.81
C GLY A 173 -32.85 32.53 -17.86
N GLN A 174 -31.98 33.43 -17.38
CA GLN A 174 -30.56 33.12 -17.18
C GLN A 174 -30.38 32.13 -16.03
N ASP A 175 -29.40 31.23 -16.10
CA ASP A 175 -29.05 30.36 -14.96
C ASP A 175 -28.29 31.17 -13.90
N GLY A 176 -28.49 30.85 -12.63
CA GLY A 176 -27.75 31.47 -11.51
C GLY A 176 -26.30 31.01 -11.45
N SER A 177 -25.46 31.84 -10.82
CA SER A 177 -24.05 31.54 -10.56
C SER A 177 -23.88 30.58 -9.38
N GLY A 178 -22.77 29.85 -9.34
CA GLY A 178 -22.41 29.06 -8.16
C GLY A 178 -21.82 29.94 -7.05
N GLY A 179 -22.13 29.64 -5.79
CA GLY A 179 -21.55 30.34 -4.64
C GLY A 179 -20.09 29.96 -4.40
N ARG A 180 -19.29 30.82 -3.78
CA ARG A 180 -17.87 30.53 -3.48
C ARG A 180 -17.72 29.54 -2.33
N GLY A 181 -16.59 28.84 -2.30
CA GLY A 181 -16.20 28.05 -1.13
C GLY A 181 -15.82 28.93 0.07
N GLY A 182 -16.08 28.44 1.28
CA GLY A 182 -15.75 29.11 2.53
C GLY A 182 -14.26 29.01 2.87
N ASN A 183 -13.74 30.00 3.61
CA ASN A 183 -12.33 30.04 4.00
C ASN A 183 -12.05 29.17 5.25
N ALA A 184 -10.82 28.67 5.40
CA ALA A 184 -10.38 27.92 6.58
C ALA A 184 -9.09 28.48 7.22
N SER A 185 -9.00 28.43 8.55
CA SER A 185 -7.81 28.80 9.31
C SER A 185 -7.59 27.90 10.53
N ALA A 186 -6.37 27.37 10.74
CA ALA A 186 -6.05 26.52 11.89
C ALA A 186 -4.76 26.94 12.60
N SER A 187 -4.72 26.86 13.94
CA SER A 187 -3.51 27.07 14.76
C SER A 187 -3.41 26.08 15.93
N ALA A 188 -2.19 25.66 16.27
CA ALA A 188 -1.95 24.69 17.33
C ALA A 188 -0.69 25.03 18.14
N LEU A 189 -0.82 25.11 19.46
CA LEU A 189 0.30 25.33 20.38
C LEU A 189 0.40 24.18 21.38
N ALA A 190 1.57 23.54 21.47
CA ALA A 190 1.88 22.51 22.46
C ALA A 190 3.15 22.91 23.24
N SER A 191 3.07 23.08 24.56
CA SER A 191 4.20 23.49 25.38
C SER A 191 4.36 22.57 26.58
N ASN A 192 5.51 21.91 26.67
CA ASN A 192 5.96 21.17 27.84
C ASN A 192 7.05 21.97 28.55
N THR A 193 6.69 22.62 29.67
CA THR A 193 7.64 23.43 30.45
C THR A 193 8.32 22.63 31.56
N ASN A 194 8.03 21.34 31.69
CA ASN A 194 8.69 20.46 32.65
C ASN A 194 10.15 20.18 32.20
N THR A 195 11.12 20.47 33.06
CA THR A 195 12.55 20.20 32.81
C THR A 195 12.98 18.77 33.13
N ASP A 196 12.19 18.06 33.94
CA ASP A 196 12.61 16.80 34.58
C ASP A 196 11.99 15.56 33.91
N GLY A 197 11.18 15.75 32.87
CA GLY A 197 10.32 14.71 32.27
C GLY A 197 10.89 13.98 31.04
N PHE A 198 10.31 12.84 30.70
CA PHE A 198 10.57 12.08 29.46
C PHE A 198 9.75 12.56 28.25
N GLN A 199 8.95 13.62 28.39
CA GLN A 199 7.90 13.97 27.42
C GLN A 199 8.37 14.98 26.36
N GLY A 200 8.03 14.71 25.09
CA GLY A 200 8.09 15.65 23.98
C GLY A 200 6.85 16.54 23.87
N ALA A 201 6.82 17.36 22.82
CA ALA A 201 5.66 18.18 22.47
C ALA A 201 5.31 18.03 20.99
N ILE A 202 4.02 17.93 20.69
CA ILE A 202 3.46 17.67 19.37
C ILE A 202 2.37 18.70 19.07
N ALA A 203 2.57 19.53 18.05
CA ALA A 203 1.56 20.48 17.55
C ALA A 203 1.17 20.15 16.10
N VAL A 204 -0.12 20.01 15.83
CA VAL A 204 -0.64 19.70 14.49
C VAL A 204 -1.78 20.64 14.13
N ALA A 205 -1.69 21.32 12.99
CA ALA A 205 -2.79 22.14 12.47
C ALA A 205 -3.03 21.86 10.99
N SER A 206 -4.30 21.72 10.59
CA SER A 206 -4.72 21.50 9.20
C SER A 206 -5.88 22.43 8.82
N ALA A 207 -5.76 23.13 7.69
CA ALA A 207 -6.78 24.04 7.17
C ALA A 207 -7.12 23.70 5.70
N ILE A 208 -8.41 23.49 5.41
CA ILE A 208 -8.90 23.10 4.09
C ILE A 208 -10.00 24.07 3.63
N GLY A 209 -9.78 24.75 2.51
CA GLY A 209 -10.77 25.64 1.91
C GLY A 209 -11.98 24.86 1.38
N GLY A 210 -13.17 25.47 1.44
CA GLY A 210 -14.39 24.88 0.87
C GLY A 210 -14.36 24.92 -0.66
N ASN A 211 -15.07 24.01 -1.31
CA ASN A 211 -15.17 24.02 -2.78
C ASN A 211 -16.16 25.08 -3.26
N GLY A 212 -15.91 25.64 -4.43
CA GLY A 212 -16.88 26.46 -5.14
C GLY A 212 -18.12 25.66 -5.59
N GLY A 213 -19.24 26.36 -5.68
CA GLY A 213 -20.52 25.83 -6.11
C GLY A 213 -20.56 25.58 -7.61
N ASP A 214 -21.11 24.44 -8.00
CA ASP A 214 -21.27 24.07 -9.41
C ASP A 214 -22.40 24.88 -10.08
N ILE A 215 -22.34 24.95 -11.42
CA ILE A 215 -23.49 25.31 -12.26
C ILE A 215 -23.96 24.08 -13.01
N ILE A 216 -25.27 23.93 -13.10
CA ILE A 216 -25.92 22.99 -14.01
C ILE A 216 -26.63 23.86 -15.05
N PRO A 217 -26.14 23.99 -16.28
CA PRO A 217 -26.82 24.78 -17.29
C PRO A 217 -28.16 24.14 -17.64
N SER A 218 -29.20 24.94 -17.84
CA SER A 218 -30.49 24.42 -18.30
C SER A 218 -30.39 23.94 -19.76
N SER A 219 -30.77 22.69 -20.01
CA SER A 219 -30.67 22.07 -21.34
C SER A 219 -31.82 22.50 -22.26
N ARG A 220 -31.62 23.41 -23.22
CA ARG A 220 -32.68 23.78 -24.19
C ARG A 220 -32.31 23.86 -25.68
N LEU A 221 -33.17 23.21 -26.47
CA LEU A 221 -33.33 23.28 -27.92
C LEU A 221 -34.23 24.49 -28.29
N GLY A 222 -33.69 25.70 -28.24
CA GLY A 222 -34.32 26.86 -28.88
C GLY A 222 -33.88 26.95 -30.34
N LEU A 223 -34.83 26.93 -31.29
CA LEU A 223 -34.58 27.27 -32.69
C LEU A 223 -34.27 28.78 -32.78
N VAL A 224 -33.00 29.16 -32.58
CA VAL A 224 -32.54 30.54 -32.75
C VAL A 224 -32.57 30.90 -34.24
N TRP A 225 -33.61 31.61 -34.70
CA TRP A 225 -33.72 32.03 -36.11
C TRP A 225 -33.52 33.54 -36.34
N LEU A 226 -33.33 34.40 -35.32
CA LEU A 226 -33.36 35.87 -35.51
C LEU A 226 -32.25 36.73 -34.86
N GLY A 227 -31.10 36.15 -34.47
CA GLY A 227 -29.89 36.95 -34.19
C GLY A 227 -29.88 37.82 -32.90
N PHE A 228 -30.70 37.49 -31.90
CA PHE A 228 -30.60 38.09 -30.56
C PHE A 228 -29.75 37.21 -29.64
N GLU A 229 -28.56 37.69 -29.26
CA GLU A 229 -27.67 37.00 -28.32
C GLU A 229 -28.09 37.27 -26.86
N PRO A 230 -28.41 36.23 -26.06
CA PRO A 230 -28.65 36.40 -24.62
C PRO A 230 -27.35 36.76 -23.89
N THR A 231 -27.31 37.91 -23.22
CA THR A 231 -26.11 38.49 -22.55
C THR A 231 -25.83 37.93 -21.14
N GLY A 232 -26.36 36.75 -20.80
CA GLY A 232 -26.22 36.16 -19.46
C GLY A 232 -24.96 35.32 -19.32
N PHE A 233 -24.06 35.73 -18.42
CA PHE A 233 -22.87 34.96 -18.04
C PHE A 233 -23.15 34.25 -16.70
N SER A 234 -23.07 32.93 -16.68
CA SER A 234 -23.14 32.17 -15.43
C SER A 234 -21.72 31.65 -15.11
N LYS A 235 -21.23 31.99 -13.91
CA LYS A 235 -19.89 31.60 -13.43
C LYS A 235 -19.99 30.63 -12.25
N ALA A 236 -19.30 29.50 -12.32
CA ALA A 236 -19.23 28.59 -11.18
C ALA A 236 -18.39 29.22 -10.06
N GLY A 237 -18.67 28.85 -8.81
CA GLY A 237 -18.03 29.46 -7.65
C GLY A 237 -16.53 29.20 -7.61
N ASP A 238 -15.73 30.17 -7.17
CA ASP A 238 -14.31 29.95 -6.89
C ASP A 238 -14.14 29.15 -5.58
N GLY A 239 -13.04 28.40 -5.46
CA GLY A 239 -12.68 27.70 -4.23
C GLY A 239 -12.34 28.66 -3.07
N GLY A 240 -12.58 28.21 -1.85
CA GLY A 240 -12.26 28.95 -0.62
C GLY A 240 -10.78 28.93 -0.29
N SER A 241 -10.27 30.00 0.31
CA SER A 241 -8.87 30.08 0.74
C SER A 241 -8.61 29.27 2.02
N ALA A 242 -7.37 28.86 2.24
CA ALA A 242 -6.94 28.20 3.47
C ALA A 242 -5.64 28.83 3.99
N SER A 243 -5.49 28.85 5.31
CA SER A 243 -4.34 29.47 5.98
C SER A 243 -4.00 28.77 7.30
N LEU A 244 -2.74 28.89 7.74
CA LEU A 244 -2.35 28.52 9.11
C LEU A 244 -2.11 29.78 9.93
N GLY A 245 -2.53 29.72 11.19
CA GLY A 245 -1.94 30.53 12.24
C GLY A 245 -0.60 29.95 12.67
N ARG A 246 -0.20 30.21 13.92
CA ARG A 246 1.03 29.64 14.48
C ARG A 246 0.83 28.16 14.84
N VAL A 247 1.73 27.30 14.37
CA VAL A 247 1.85 25.90 14.76
C VAL A 247 3.16 25.75 15.52
N TYR A 248 3.10 25.62 16.84
CA TYR A 248 4.28 25.72 17.70
C TYR A 248 4.34 24.61 18.74
N ALA A 249 5.49 23.93 18.82
CA ALA A 249 5.74 22.92 19.83
C ALA A 249 7.03 23.23 20.63
N GLU A 250 7.00 23.10 21.95
CA GLU A 250 8.13 23.40 22.83
C GLU A 250 8.30 22.34 23.92
N SER A 251 9.56 21.95 24.19
CA SER A 251 9.91 21.09 25.31
C SER A 251 11.18 21.58 26.01
N LEU A 252 11.06 21.94 27.29
CA LEU A 252 12.20 22.32 28.15
C LEU A 252 12.98 21.11 28.68
N ALA A 253 12.46 19.89 28.51
CA ALA A 253 13.10 18.64 28.94
C ALA A 253 14.21 18.13 28.00
N ASN A 254 14.60 18.92 26.98
CA ASN A 254 15.51 18.49 25.91
C ASN A 254 15.03 17.22 25.19
N ARG A 255 13.70 17.08 25.04
CA ARG A 255 13.06 15.94 24.35
C ARG A 255 12.66 16.30 22.94
N GLU A 256 12.08 15.33 22.26
CA GLU A 256 11.63 15.50 20.89
C GLU A 256 10.49 16.53 20.78
N VAL A 257 10.56 17.36 19.75
CA VAL A 257 9.52 18.32 19.39
C VAL A 257 9.09 18.07 17.96
N ARG A 258 7.78 17.93 17.74
CA ARG A 258 7.18 17.79 16.41
C ARG A 258 6.15 18.89 16.18
N ALA A 259 6.27 19.61 15.08
CA ALA A 259 5.26 20.57 14.66
C ALA A 259 4.92 20.35 13.17
N THR A 260 3.63 20.22 12.86
CA THR A 260 3.15 19.90 11.51
C THR A 260 1.99 20.83 11.12
N GLY A 261 2.16 21.54 10.01
CA GLY A 261 1.15 22.43 9.46
C GLY A 261 0.76 22.03 8.03
N GLU A 262 -0.54 21.95 7.76
CA GLU A 262 -1.09 21.61 6.44
C GLU A 262 -2.13 22.64 5.98
N VAL A 263 -2.02 23.06 4.71
CA VAL A 263 -2.99 23.96 4.05
C VAL A 263 -3.38 23.41 2.69
N ILE A 264 -4.68 23.32 2.43
CA ILE A 264 -5.24 22.90 1.15
C ILE A 264 -6.25 23.96 0.68
N GLY A 265 -6.02 24.54 -0.50
CA GLY A 265 -6.96 25.46 -1.13
C GLY A 265 -8.23 24.73 -1.58
N GLY A 266 -9.37 25.40 -1.53
CA GLY A 266 -10.62 24.87 -2.06
C GLY A 266 -10.60 24.76 -3.57
N ASN A 267 -11.29 23.77 -4.12
CA ASN A 267 -11.41 23.60 -5.56
C ASN A 267 -12.44 24.56 -6.16
N GLY A 268 -12.23 24.96 -7.41
CA GLY A 268 -13.22 25.70 -8.18
C GLY A 268 -14.45 24.85 -8.53
N GLY A 269 -15.61 25.48 -8.58
CA GLY A 269 -16.87 24.87 -9.01
C GLY A 269 -16.85 24.52 -10.50
N SER A 270 -17.46 23.40 -10.86
CA SER A 270 -17.52 22.93 -12.23
C SER A 270 -18.85 23.30 -12.91
N VAL A 271 -18.82 23.42 -14.23
CA VAL A 271 -20.03 23.49 -15.06
C VAL A 271 -20.33 22.09 -15.56
N ARG A 272 -21.41 21.45 -15.10
CA ARG A 272 -21.69 20.03 -15.41
C ARG A 272 -22.61 19.87 -16.62
N ASN A 273 -22.25 18.93 -17.51
CA ASN A 273 -22.91 18.48 -18.75
C ASN A 273 -24.29 19.06 -19.07
N ASN A 274 -24.33 19.87 -20.13
CA ASN A 274 -25.51 20.08 -20.96
C ASN A 274 -25.41 19.16 -22.19
N THR A 275 -26.17 18.06 -22.18
CA THR A 275 -26.15 17.08 -23.27
C THR A 275 -27.12 17.51 -24.38
N GLN A 276 -26.92 18.67 -25.03
CA GLN A 276 -27.79 19.09 -26.13
C GLN A 276 -27.08 19.62 -27.39
N SER A 277 -27.57 19.11 -28.51
CA SER A 277 -27.17 19.32 -29.90
C SER A 277 -27.87 20.54 -30.52
N GLY A 278 -27.70 21.73 -29.94
CA GLY A 278 -28.27 22.99 -30.47
C GLY A 278 -27.17 23.93 -30.94
N ASN A 279 -27.17 24.31 -32.22
CA ASN A 279 -26.03 24.93 -32.91
C ASN A 279 -25.70 26.42 -32.60
N ASN A 280 -26.43 27.16 -31.73
CA ASN A 280 -26.36 28.64 -31.73
C ASN A 280 -26.44 29.37 -30.35
N ALA A 281 -26.01 28.78 -29.24
CA ALA A 281 -26.00 29.48 -27.94
C ALA A 281 -24.62 30.10 -27.62
N ALA A 282 -24.44 31.40 -27.90
CA ALA A 282 -23.21 32.17 -27.71
C ALA A 282 -22.99 32.69 -26.26
N GLY A 283 -23.58 32.07 -25.24
CA GLY A 283 -23.36 32.46 -23.84
C GLY A 283 -22.00 31.95 -23.34
N SER A 284 -21.14 32.83 -22.82
CA SER A 284 -19.89 32.40 -22.17
C SER A 284 -20.18 31.91 -20.76
N VAL A 285 -19.76 30.69 -20.45
CA VAL A 285 -19.82 30.08 -19.13
C VAL A 285 -18.41 29.86 -18.63
N SER A 286 -18.15 30.20 -17.37
CA SER A 286 -16.81 30.04 -16.80
C SER A 286 -16.85 29.11 -15.60
N SER A 287 -15.90 28.19 -15.52
CA SER A 287 -15.72 27.37 -14.32
C SER A 287 -14.97 28.16 -13.24
N GLY A 288 -15.09 27.72 -11.99
CA GLY A 288 -14.47 28.40 -10.85
C GLY A 288 -12.96 28.19 -10.82
N ASN A 289 -12.23 29.17 -10.29
CA ASN A 289 -10.81 29.04 -10.01
C ASN A 289 -10.56 28.21 -8.75
N GLY A 290 -9.47 27.43 -8.75
CA GLY A 290 -8.94 26.81 -7.53
C GLY A 290 -8.22 27.84 -6.65
N ALA A 291 -8.33 27.71 -5.33
CA ALA A 291 -7.71 28.66 -4.41
C ALA A 291 -6.20 28.45 -4.28
N SER A 292 -5.41 29.52 -4.38
CA SER A 292 -3.97 29.46 -4.11
C SER A 292 -3.67 29.46 -2.61
N VAL A 293 -2.56 28.85 -2.22
CA VAL A 293 -2.11 28.76 -0.84
C VAL A 293 -0.64 29.18 -0.71
N SER A 294 -0.31 29.87 0.36
CA SER A 294 1.06 30.28 0.68
C SER A 294 1.29 30.23 2.17
N ILE A 295 2.29 29.46 2.61
CA ILE A 295 2.70 29.38 4.02
C ILE A 295 4.19 29.72 4.15
N THR A 296 4.49 30.62 5.07
CA THR A 296 5.85 31.08 5.36
C THR A 296 6.08 31.03 6.86
N ASN A 297 6.94 30.12 7.34
CA ASN A 297 7.30 29.97 8.75
C ASN A 297 6.08 29.88 9.70
N ALA A 298 5.01 29.21 9.27
CA ALA A 298 3.83 29.01 10.10
C ALA A 298 4.05 27.92 11.16
N VAL A 299 5.05 27.06 10.94
CA VAL A 299 5.45 25.97 11.83
C VAL A 299 6.77 26.33 12.50
N ASP A 300 6.86 26.13 13.81
CA ASP A 300 8.04 26.43 14.61
C ASP A 300 8.13 25.54 15.85
N GLY A 301 9.27 25.56 16.55
CA GLY A 301 9.43 24.90 17.83
C GLY A 301 10.72 25.22 18.58
N ALA A 302 10.82 24.73 19.82
CA ALA A 302 11.97 24.94 20.70
C ALA A 302 12.25 23.71 21.59
N THR A 303 13.49 23.21 21.56
CA THR A 303 13.99 22.14 22.43
C THR A 303 15.52 22.03 22.34
N GLY A 304 16.19 21.54 23.38
CA GLY A 304 17.57 21.05 23.27
C GLY A 304 17.69 19.64 22.67
N GLY A 305 16.58 18.90 22.55
CA GLY A 305 16.51 17.54 21.98
C GLY A 305 16.47 17.50 20.46
N SER A 306 15.68 16.58 19.88
CA SER A 306 15.45 16.52 18.42
C SER A 306 14.22 17.35 18.03
N MET A 307 14.28 18.03 16.89
CA MET A 307 13.20 18.89 16.40
C MET A 307 12.81 18.50 14.97
N PHE A 308 11.52 18.28 14.74
CA PHE A 308 10.94 17.95 13.45
C PHE A 308 9.84 18.96 13.08
N LEU A 309 10.07 19.73 12.02
CA LEU A 309 9.17 20.79 11.56
C LEU A 309 8.74 20.49 10.11
N THR A 310 7.44 20.34 9.88
CA THR A 310 6.89 20.01 8.56
C THR A 310 5.80 20.99 8.14
N GLN A 311 5.92 21.55 6.94
CA GLN A 311 4.89 22.39 6.31
C GLN A 311 4.45 21.81 4.96
N ASN A 312 3.14 21.71 4.75
CA ASN A 312 2.55 21.27 3.49
C ASN A 312 1.54 22.29 2.96
N ALA A 313 1.70 22.69 1.69
CA ALA A 313 0.81 23.59 0.98
C ALA A 313 0.31 22.91 -0.31
N THR A 314 -1.01 22.82 -0.49
CA THR A 314 -1.63 22.32 -1.73
C THR A 314 -2.61 23.34 -2.30
N GLY A 315 -2.43 23.74 -3.55
CA GLY A 315 -3.36 24.62 -4.25
C GLY A 315 -4.63 23.86 -4.64
N GLY A 316 -5.76 24.56 -4.67
CA GLY A 316 -7.03 23.97 -5.08
C GLY A 316 -7.07 23.71 -6.59
N ASP A 317 -7.77 22.67 -7.01
CA ASP A 317 -7.98 22.37 -8.43
C ASP A 317 -8.92 23.40 -9.08
N ALA A 318 -8.73 23.65 -10.36
CA ALA A 318 -9.68 24.41 -11.15
C ALA A 318 -10.99 23.63 -11.38
N GLY A 319 -12.09 24.37 -11.51
CA GLY A 319 -13.35 23.81 -11.97
C GLY A 319 -13.26 23.35 -13.43
N SER A 320 -13.97 22.26 -13.76
CA SER A 320 -14.03 21.76 -15.14
C SER A 320 -15.24 22.33 -15.89
N LEU A 321 -15.12 22.46 -17.20
CA LEU A 321 -16.24 22.73 -18.10
C LEU A 321 -16.66 21.41 -18.76
N GLY A 322 -17.93 21.04 -18.55
CA GLY A 322 -18.56 19.92 -19.24
C GLY A 322 -18.74 20.15 -20.74
N THR A 323 -19.44 19.25 -21.43
CA THR A 323 -19.67 19.40 -22.88
C THR A 323 -20.48 20.64 -23.18
N LEU A 324 -19.83 21.66 -23.74
CA LEU A 324 -20.43 22.94 -24.07
C LEU A 324 -20.17 23.30 -25.53
N THR A 325 -21.11 24.05 -26.10
CA THR A 325 -21.15 24.47 -27.50
C THR A 325 -20.62 25.89 -27.70
N GLY A 326 -19.92 26.46 -26.71
CA GLY A 326 -19.51 27.88 -26.71
C GLY A 326 -18.16 28.16 -26.03
N ASN A 327 -17.67 29.38 -26.23
CA ASN A 327 -16.40 29.89 -25.67
C ASN A 327 -16.53 30.13 -24.16
N GLY A 328 -16.14 29.14 -23.37
CA GLY A 328 -16.11 29.24 -21.91
C GLY A 328 -14.69 29.33 -21.37
N ASP A 329 -14.46 30.21 -20.40
CA ASP A 329 -13.18 30.32 -19.70
C ASP A 329 -13.09 29.24 -18.63
N LEU A 330 -12.07 28.37 -18.74
CA LEU A 330 -11.74 27.45 -17.66
C LEU A 330 -11.16 28.20 -16.48
N GLY A 331 -11.50 27.74 -15.28
CA GLY A 331 -10.84 28.16 -14.06
C GLY A 331 -9.34 27.87 -14.11
N ASN A 332 -8.56 28.76 -13.51
CA ASN A 332 -7.16 28.55 -13.21
C ASN A 332 -7.01 27.73 -11.94
N ALA A 333 -6.03 26.84 -11.92
CA ALA A 333 -5.73 26.10 -10.71
C ALA A 333 -4.98 26.96 -9.70
N GLY A 334 -5.09 26.61 -8.41
CA GLY A 334 -4.42 27.30 -7.32
C GLY A 334 -2.92 27.01 -7.30
N ASN A 335 -2.12 28.05 -7.08
CA ASN A 335 -0.69 27.93 -6.81
C ASN A 335 -0.44 27.47 -5.36
N ALA A 336 0.69 26.83 -5.10
CA ALA A 336 1.13 26.45 -3.77
C ALA A 336 2.55 26.95 -3.46
N ALA A 337 2.72 27.62 -2.32
CA ALA A 337 4.03 28.01 -1.80
C ALA A 337 4.21 27.57 -0.34
N SER A 338 5.31 26.92 -0.01
CA SER A 338 5.69 26.53 1.35
C SER A 338 7.14 26.90 1.63
N SER A 339 7.39 27.83 2.54
CA SER A 339 8.74 28.28 2.93
C SER A 339 8.96 28.15 4.43
N LEU A 340 9.99 27.40 4.84
CA LEU A 340 10.34 27.19 6.25
C LEU A 340 11.83 27.42 6.46
N SER A 341 12.18 28.25 7.43
CA SER A 341 13.56 28.52 7.83
C SER A 341 13.68 28.46 9.35
N LYS A 342 14.60 27.63 9.86
CA LYS A 342 14.85 27.50 11.30
C LYS A 342 16.33 27.52 11.61
N THR A 343 16.70 28.30 12.63
CA THR A 343 18.00 28.27 13.29
C THR A 343 17.83 27.82 14.73
N THR A 344 18.66 26.88 15.21
CA THR A 344 18.57 26.34 16.58
C THR A 344 19.91 25.81 17.09
N THR A 345 19.96 25.40 18.35
CA THR A 345 21.09 24.71 19.02
C THR A 345 20.66 23.33 19.54
N SER A 346 19.74 22.67 18.85
CA SER A 346 19.13 21.38 19.22
C SER A 346 20.08 20.22 18.90
N ALA A 347 19.89 19.05 19.52
CA ALA A 347 20.68 17.85 19.18
C ALA A 347 20.48 17.42 17.71
N SER A 348 19.28 17.62 17.17
CA SER A 348 18.97 17.43 15.76
C SER A 348 17.85 18.37 15.32
N LEU A 349 17.95 18.89 14.09
CA LEU A 349 16.93 19.71 13.44
C LEU A 349 16.59 19.07 12.09
N ASN A 350 15.32 18.76 11.87
CA ASN A 350 14.76 18.33 10.60
C ASN A 350 13.66 19.32 10.18
N VAL A 351 13.84 19.93 9.01
CA VAL A 351 12.92 20.88 8.40
C VAL A 351 12.45 20.31 7.07
N GLN A 352 11.14 20.26 6.87
CA GLN A 352 10.53 19.77 5.64
C GLN A 352 9.47 20.73 5.12
N THR A 353 9.56 21.07 3.83
CA THR A 353 8.50 21.78 3.11
C THR A 353 8.01 20.99 1.90
N ILE A 354 6.69 20.98 1.72
CA ILE A 354 6.02 20.37 0.58
C ILE A 354 5.09 21.41 -0.04
N ALA A 355 5.14 21.58 -1.35
CA ALA A 355 4.21 22.40 -2.12
C ALA A 355 3.68 21.61 -3.31
N THR A 356 2.35 21.55 -3.48
CA THR A 356 1.69 20.90 -4.63
C THR A 356 0.72 21.86 -5.30
N GLY A 357 0.94 22.20 -6.56
CA GLY A 357 0.02 23.04 -7.32
C GLY A 357 -1.26 22.29 -7.68
N GLY A 358 -2.38 23.00 -7.76
CA GLY A 358 -3.67 22.42 -8.15
C GLY A 358 -3.70 22.03 -9.64
N ARG A 359 -4.57 21.10 -10.03
CA ARG A 359 -4.75 20.69 -11.42
C ARG A 359 -5.63 21.67 -12.21
N GLY A 360 -5.28 21.87 -13.47
CA GLY A 360 -6.06 22.66 -14.42
C GLY A 360 -7.40 21.99 -14.79
N GLY A 361 -8.39 22.80 -15.14
CA GLY A 361 -9.75 22.34 -15.44
C GLY A 361 -9.83 21.59 -16.76
N ASN A 362 -10.61 20.50 -16.81
CA ASN A 362 -10.81 19.74 -18.04
C ASN A 362 -11.88 20.38 -18.92
N TYR A 363 -11.71 20.23 -20.25
CA TYR A 363 -12.63 20.69 -21.28
C TYR A 363 -12.94 19.56 -22.26
N SER A 364 -14.22 19.34 -22.56
CA SER A 364 -14.67 18.31 -23.50
C SER A 364 -15.57 18.93 -24.57
N LEU A 365 -15.11 19.01 -25.83
CA LEU A 365 -15.95 19.43 -26.95
C LEU A 365 -16.77 18.26 -27.47
N LEU A 366 -18.10 18.38 -27.51
CA LEU A 366 -18.95 17.46 -28.27
C LEU A 366 -19.15 18.03 -29.69
N ASN A 367 -19.01 17.16 -30.70
CA ASN A 367 -18.96 17.49 -32.13
C ASN A 367 -20.21 18.27 -32.61
N LEU A 368 -20.07 19.58 -32.86
CA LEU A 368 -21.08 20.36 -33.59
C LEU A 368 -20.57 20.68 -34.99
N ILE A 369 -21.16 20.00 -35.96
CA ILE A 369 -21.16 20.44 -37.35
C ILE A 369 -22.30 21.46 -37.44
N SER A 370 -21.99 22.67 -37.89
CA SER A 370 -23.02 23.68 -38.12
C SER A 370 -24.06 23.13 -39.12
N ALA A 371 -25.29 23.65 -39.11
CA ALA A 371 -26.35 23.16 -40.00
C ALA A 371 -26.01 23.38 -41.50
N ASP A 372 -25.10 24.31 -41.78
CA ASP A 372 -24.52 24.65 -43.08
C ASP A 372 -23.20 23.90 -43.38
N GLY A 373 -22.74 23.01 -42.50
CA GLY A 373 -21.55 22.17 -42.73
C GLY A 373 -20.22 22.92 -42.65
N VAL A 374 -20.21 24.15 -42.16
CA VAL A 374 -19.01 24.97 -42.00
C VAL A 374 -18.46 24.80 -40.57
N PRO A 375 -17.21 24.34 -40.39
CA PRO A 375 -16.59 24.30 -39.07
C PRO A 375 -16.53 25.72 -38.48
N LEU A 376 -17.10 25.91 -37.29
CA LEU A 376 -16.93 27.16 -36.53
C LEU A 376 -15.46 27.25 -36.10
N ASN A 377 -14.69 28.07 -36.80
CA ASN A 377 -13.23 28.04 -36.82
C ASN A 377 -12.56 28.98 -35.80
N ASP A 378 -13.29 29.55 -34.84
CA ASP A 378 -12.82 30.73 -34.07
C ASP A 378 -12.65 30.51 -32.56
N GLY A 379 -12.78 29.28 -32.06
CA GLY A 379 -12.64 28.97 -30.63
C GLY A 379 -11.50 28.00 -30.34
N SER A 380 -10.34 28.49 -29.85
CA SER A 380 -9.32 27.59 -29.30
C SER A 380 -9.78 27.07 -27.94
N ALA A 381 -10.20 25.81 -27.89
CA ALA A 381 -10.40 25.12 -26.62
C ALA A 381 -9.03 24.85 -25.96
N ILE A 382 -8.68 25.67 -24.97
CA ILE A 382 -7.46 25.53 -24.17
C ILE A 382 -7.86 24.97 -22.81
N GLY A 383 -7.32 23.81 -22.41
CA GLY A 383 -7.47 23.28 -21.06
C GLY A 383 -6.94 24.25 -20.00
N GLY A 384 -7.46 24.23 -18.77
CA GLY A 384 -7.03 25.18 -17.73
C GLY A 384 -5.56 24.94 -17.36
N ASP A 385 -4.82 25.98 -17.00
CA ASP A 385 -3.43 25.81 -16.59
C ASP A 385 -3.32 25.18 -15.20
N GLY A 386 -2.32 24.33 -15.02
CA GLY A 386 -1.96 23.77 -13.73
C GLY A 386 -1.27 24.79 -12.82
N GLY A 387 -1.47 24.66 -11.52
CA GLY A 387 -0.93 25.57 -10.51
C GLY A 387 0.56 25.37 -10.30
N THR A 388 1.29 26.46 -10.09
CA THR A 388 2.73 26.41 -9.75
C THR A 388 2.94 25.94 -8.31
N ALA A 389 4.09 25.30 -8.05
CA ALA A 389 4.49 24.84 -6.72
C ALA A 389 5.89 25.35 -6.34
N MET A 390 6.04 25.95 -5.17
CA MET A 390 7.31 26.43 -4.64
C MET A 390 7.54 25.93 -3.21
N ALA A 391 8.60 25.15 -2.98
CA ALA A 391 8.98 24.65 -1.67
C ALA A 391 10.39 25.13 -1.29
N ASN A 392 10.54 25.84 -0.17
CA ASN A 392 11.83 26.33 0.34
C ASN A 392 12.03 25.81 1.77
N SER A 393 13.14 25.12 2.05
CA SER A 393 13.47 24.59 3.37
C SER A 393 14.87 25.05 3.79
N SER A 394 15.04 25.61 4.98
CA SER A 394 16.32 26.06 5.52
C SER A 394 16.47 25.59 6.97
N ALA A 395 17.51 24.81 7.24
CA ALA A 395 17.80 24.24 8.56
C ALA A 395 19.24 24.60 9.00
N ILE A 396 19.38 25.45 10.01
CA ILE A 396 20.68 25.81 10.60
C ILE A 396 20.71 25.28 12.03
N ASN A 397 21.58 24.32 12.31
CA ASN A 397 21.74 23.76 13.65
C ASN A 397 23.17 23.96 14.18
N LEU A 398 23.30 24.82 15.17
CA LEU A 398 24.58 25.16 15.79
C LEU A 398 25.01 24.16 16.88
N GLY A 399 24.12 23.24 17.28
CA GLY A 399 24.36 22.28 18.37
C GLY A 399 24.40 20.81 17.96
N GLY A 400 24.08 20.48 16.70
CA GLY A 400 23.95 19.11 16.24
C GLY A 400 23.56 19.00 14.76
N ASN A 401 22.92 17.89 14.38
CA ASN A 401 22.63 17.60 12.96
C ASN A 401 21.56 18.53 12.38
N ALA A 402 21.70 18.91 11.10
CA ALA A 402 20.71 19.69 10.37
C ALA A 402 20.27 18.94 9.11
N THR A 403 18.97 18.82 8.91
CA THR A 403 18.36 18.22 7.71
C THR A 403 17.31 19.16 7.16
N ALA A 404 17.41 19.51 5.87
CA ALA A 404 16.43 20.31 5.15
C ALA A 404 15.91 19.53 3.94
N MET A 405 14.60 19.40 3.81
CA MET A 405 13.97 18.73 2.68
C MET A 405 12.89 19.63 2.05
N ALA A 406 13.00 19.90 0.75
CA ALA A 406 12.01 20.66 0.01
C ALA A 406 11.44 19.79 -1.12
N THR A 407 10.11 19.75 -1.26
CA THR A 407 9.41 18.98 -2.28
C THR A 407 8.40 19.88 -2.99
N ALA A 408 8.57 20.11 -4.30
CA ALA A 408 7.63 20.89 -5.10
C ALA A 408 7.05 20.05 -6.24
N ILE A 409 5.73 19.98 -6.33
CA ILE A 409 5.02 19.24 -7.38
C ILE A 409 4.07 20.21 -8.11
N GLY A 410 4.40 20.58 -9.33
CA GLY A 410 3.53 21.42 -10.16
C GLY A 410 2.24 20.70 -10.52
N GLY A 411 1.14 21.44 -10.61
CA GLY A 411 -0.17 20.88 -10.95
C GLY A 411 -0.27 20.52 -12.43
N GLU A 412 -0.97 19.43 -12.75
CA GLU A 412 -1.17 19.03 -14.15
C GLU A 412 -2.00 20.07 -14.92
N GLY A 413 -1.69 20.30 -16.20
CA GLY A 413 -2.54 21.07 -17.08
C GLY A 413 -3.83 20.33 -17.41
N GLY A 414 -4.91 21.08 -17.61
CA GLY A 414 -6.23 20.56 -17.96
C GLY A 414 -6.23 19.89 -19.33
N ARG A 415 -6.98 18.80 -19.47
CA ARG A 415 -7.12 18.08 -20.75
C ARG A 415 -8.19 18.73 -21.60
N ALA A 416 -7.89 18.94 -22.88
CA ALA A 416 -8.89 19.30 -23.89
C ALA A 416 -9.16 18.10 -24.79
N LEU A 417 -10.38 17.57 -24.76
CA LEU A 417 -10.82 16.48 -25.65
C LEU A 417 -11.62 17.07 -26.80
N SER A 418 -11.19 16.82 -28.04
CA SER A 418 -11.94 17.18 -29.26
C SER A 418 -12.28 15.92 -30.04
N PHE A 419 -13.54 15.79 -30.45
CA PHE A 419 -14.01 14.75 -31.39
C PHE A 419 -14.10 15.27 -32.84
N VAL A 420 -13.69 16.52 -33.11
CA VAL A 420 -13.76 17.14 -34.44
C VAL A 420 -12.39 17.03 -35.12
N GLU A 421 -12.36 16.45 -36.32
CA GLU A 421 -11.12 16.16 -37.08
C GLU A 421 -10.31 17.41 -37.49
N ASN A 422 -10.88 18.62 -37.38
CA ASN A 422 -10.26 19.88 -37.82
C ASN A 422 -9.96 20.90 -36.71
N ILE A 423 -10.25 20.61 -35.44
CA ILE A 423 -9.90 21.49 -34.31
C ILE A 423 -8.76 20.84 -33.54
N THR A 424 -7.61 21.51 -33.43
CA THR A 424 -6.49 21.04 -32.60
C THR A 424 -6.74 21.42 -31.14
N PRO A 425 -7.19 20.50 -30.26
CA PRO A 425 -7.34 20.83 -28.85
C PRO A 425 -5.96 21.12 -28.25
N PHE A 426 -5.90 22.14 -27.41
CA PHE A 426 -4.70 22.50 -26.69
C PHE A 426 -4.90 22.14 -25.22
N GLY A 427 -4.16 21.15 -24.71
CA GLY A 427 -4.09 20.96 -23.26
C GLY A 427 -3.50 22.21 -22.59
N GLY A 428 -3.91 22.45 -21.35
CA GLY A 428 -3.38 23.55 -20.54
C GLY A 428 -1.88 23.41 -20.29
N ALA A 429 -1.22 24.51 -19.91
CA ALA A 429 0.14 24.47 -19.42
C ALA A 429 0.21 23.67 -18.10
N GLY A 430 1.31 22.96 -17.92
CA GLY A 430 1.61 22.32 -16.64
C GLY A 430 2.12 23.38 -15.68
N GLY A 431 1.82 23.23 -14.39
CA GLY A 431 2.37 24.10 -13.36
C GLY A 431 3.87 23.89 -13.20
N GLY A 432 4.61 24.99 -13.10
CA GLY A 432 6.04 24.97 -12.75
C GLY A 432 6.28 24.46 -11.32
N ALA A 433 7.41 23.81 -11.10
CA ALA A 433 7.85 23.39 -9.76
C ALA A 433 9.21 24.02 -9.42
N SER A 434 9.38 24.50 -8.19
CA SER A 434 10.67 24.97 -7.67
C SER A 434 10.88 24.50 -6.23
N ALA A 435 11.97 23.76 -5.99
CA ALA A 435 12.33 23.28 -4.67
C ALA A 435 13.74 23.76 -4.29
N THR A 436 13.87 24.41 -3.13
CA THR A 436 15.17 24.85 -2.59
C THR A 436 15.37 24.29 -1.18
N ALA A 437 16.48 23.59 -0.93
CA ALA A 437 16.83 23.15 0.42
C ALA A 437 18.23 23.63 0.83
N TYR A 438 18.32 24.21 2.03
CA TYR A 438 19.55 24.69 2.67
C TYR A 438 19.74 24.03 4.03
N ALA A 439 20.90 23.40 4.28
CA ALA A 439 21.22 22.84 5.59
C ALA A 439 22.61 23.27 6.07
N GLU A 440 22.71 23.73 7.32
CA GLU A 440 23.97 24.11 7.95
C GLU A 440 24.10 23.49 9.33
N SER A 441 25.24 22.86 9.63
CA SER A 441 25.52 22.28 10.94
C SER A 441 26.92 22.65 11.45
N VAL A 442 26.99 23.13 12.70
CA VAL A 442 28.26 23.39 13.42
C VAL A 442 28.47 22.26 14.42
N GLY A 443 29.25 21.25 14.05
CA GLY A 443 29.56 20.10 14.93
C GLY A 443 28.84 18.80 14.62
N GLY A 444 27.94 18.77 13.62
CA GLY A 444 27.22 17.56 13.17
C GLY A 444 27.11 17.43 11.65
N THR A 445 26.24 16.54 11.19
CA THR A 445 25.97 16.31 9.76
C THR A 445 24.95 17.31 9.22
N ALA A 446 25.24 17.91 8.06
CA ALA A 446 24.29 18.72 7.30
C ALA A 446 23.80 17.92 6.09
N SER A 447 22.48 17.78 5.93
CA SER A 447 21.86 17.12 4.79
C SER A 447 20.79 18.00 4.18
N ALA A 448 20.90 18.27 2.88
CA ALA A 448 19.87 18.97 2.12
C ALA A 448 19.34 18.07 1.00
N SER A 449 18.03 18.03 0.81
CA SER A 449 17.40 17.32 -0.30
C SER A 449 16.29 18.16 -0.91
N ALA A 450 16.28 18.24 -2.23
CA ALA A 450 15.27 18.96 -2.98
C ALA A 450 14.73 18.03 -4.06
N PHE A 451 13.42 17.85 -4.05
CA PHE A 451 12.68 17.08 -5.03
C PHE A 451 11.74 18.00 -5.79
N GLN A 452 11.78 17.95 -7.12
CA GLN A 452 10.81 18.68 -7.94
C GLN A 452 10.19 17.78 -9.01
N THR A 453 8.90 17.95 -9.23
CA THR A 453 8.18 17.35 -10.35
C THR A 453 7.27 18.39 -10.97
N SER A 454 7.49 18.74 -12.23
CA SER A 454 6.57 19.65 -12.92
C SER A 454 5.23 18.99 -13.23
N GLY A 455 4.22 19.84 -13.36
CA GLY A 455 2.92 19.44 -13.87
C GLY A 455 3.00 19.00 -15.32
N SER A 456 2.19 18.01 -15.68
CA SER A 456 2.10 17.54 -17.07
C SER A 456 1.36 18.57 -17.93
N GLY A 457 2.04 19.27 -18.84
CA GLY A 457 1.43 20.22 -19.78
C GLY A 457 2.46 21.00 -20.61
N ARG A 458 2.02 22.02 -21.35
CA ARG A 458 2.93 22.83 -22.21
C ARG A 458 3.85 23.72 -21.37
N ASN A 459 5.15 23.73 -21.68
CA ASN A 459 6.15 24.68 -21.15
C ASN A 459 6.24 24.80 -19.60
N SER A 460 6.59 23.73 -18.88
CA SER A 460 7.04 23.89 -17.49
C SER A 460 8.49 24.42 -17.45
N GLN A 461 8.74 25.45 -16.63
CA GLN A 461 10.09 25.89 -16.25
C GLN A 461 10.37 25.45 -14.81
N ASP A 462 11.43 24.68 -14.63
CA ASP A 462 11.79 24.09 -13.33
C ASP A 462 13.15 24.62 -12.89
N SER A 463 13.29 24.97 -11.60
CA SER A 463 14.56 25.40 -11.02
C SER A 463 14.72 24.84 -9.60
N VAL A 464 15.85 24.16 -9.35
CA VAL A 464 16.26 23.68 -8.03
C VAL A 464 17.58 24.30 -7.65
N MET A 465 17.67 24.74 -6.39
CA MET A 465 18.92 25.11 -5.75
C MET A 465 19.11 24.27 -4.47
N LEU A 466 20.30 23.72 -4.32
CA LEU A 466 20.68 22.91 -3.16
C LEU A 466 21.99 23.45 -2.59
N ASN A 467 22.03 23.68 -1.29
CA ASN A 467 23.25 24.09 -0.61
C ASN A 467 23.32 23.47 0.80
N ALA A 468 24.42 22.81 1.12
CA ALA A 468 24.65 22.22 2.44
C ALA A 468 26.07 22.56 2.92
N VAL A 469 26.18 23.02 4.17
CA VAL A 469 27.44 23.46 4.78
C VAL A 469 27.63 22.74 6.12
N SER A 470 28.70 21.97 6.28
CA SER A 470 29.07 21.38 7.59
C SER A 470 30.42 21.91 8.05
N GLY A 471 30.52 22.23 9.34
CA GLY A 471 31.78 22.66 9.96
C GLY A 471 32.75 21.52 10.31
N SER A 472 32.31 20.24 10.34
CA SER A 472 33.15 19.15 10.89
C SER A 472 32.82 17.71 10.46
N SER A 473 31.83 17.45 9.59
CA SER A 473 31.37 16.07 9.29
C SER A 473 30.82 15.92 7.85
N ASP A 474 30.40 14.70 7.48
CA ASP A 474 29.89 14.34 6.14
C ASP A 474 28.71 15.21 5.69
N VAL A 475 28.70 15.53 4.40
CA VAL A 475 27.62 16.24 3.71
C VAL A 475 26.94 15.29 2.71
N MET A 476 25.65 15.06 2.90
CA MET A 476 24.82 14.27 1.98
C MET A 476 23.87 15.18 1.22
N LEU A 477 23.95 15.12 -0.12
CA LEU A 477 23.15 15.93 -1.01
C LEU A 477 22.43 15.07 -2.04
N VAL A 478 21.10 15.12 -2.04
CA VAL A 478 20.27 14.33 -2.97
C VAL A 478 19.36 15.26 -3.76
N LEU A 479 19.56 15.30 -5.08
CA LEU A 479 18.72 16.02 -6.04
C LEU A 479 18.04 15.04 -6.99
N LEU A 480 16.71 15.08 -6.99
CA LEU A 480 15.87 14.27 -7.86
C LEU A 480 14.91 15.20 -8.63
N GLN A 481 15.06 15.27 -9.96
CA GLN A 481 14.21 16.07 -10.84
C GLN A 481 13.52 15.19 -11.89
N ASN A 482 12.20 15.23 -11.90
CA ASN A 482 11.37 14.57 -12.91
C ASN A 482 10.54 15.62 -13.66
N ALA A 483 10.81 15.83 -14.95
CA ALA A 483 9.89 16.57 -15.80
C ALA A 483 8.88 15.60 -16.44
N MET A 484 7.58 15.78 -16.20
CA MET A 484 6.55 14.97 -16.86
C MET A 484 6.08 15.70 -18.13
N ALA A 485 6.18 15.06 -19.30
CA ALA A 485 5.53 15.57 -20.51
C ALA A 485 4.03 15.25 -20.44
N GLY A 486 3.18 16.24 -20.74
CA GLY A 486 1.74 16.07 -20.81
C GLY A 486 1.30 15.24 -22.03
N GLU A 487 0.40 14.30 -21.78
CA GLU A 487 -0.31 13.56 -22.82
C GLU A 487 -1.46 14.41 -23.36
N ALA A 488 -1.28 15.03 -24.53
CA ALA A 488 -2.39 15.58 -25.31
C ALA A 488 -2.94 14.48 -26.21
N THR A 489 -3.95 13.73 -25.75
CA THR A 489 -4.62 12.71 -26.56
C THR A 489 -5.50 13.38 -27.61
N ALA A 490 -4.95 13.68 -28.79
CA ALA A 490 -5.73 14.07 -29.96
C ALA A 490 -6.01 12.83 -30.83
N VAL A 491 -7.22 12.28 -30.76
CA VAL A 491 -7.66 11.23 -31.70
C VAL A 491 -7.97 11.89 -33.05
N VAL A 492 -6.94 12.20 -33.82
CA VAL A 492 -7.09 12.72 -35.18
C VAL A 492 -7.26 11.55 -36.14
N ARG A 493 -8.44 11.43 -36.75
CA ARG A 493 -8.70 10.53 -37.89
C ARG A 493 -8.61 11.32 -39.19
N SER A 494 -7.42 11.76 -39.61
CA SER A 494 -7.25 12.30 -40.97
C SER A 494 -5.78 12.33 -41.40
N ASN A 495 -5.57 12.06 -42.70
CA ASN A 495 -4.30 12.18 -43.40
C ASN A 495 -3.99 13.67 -43.66
N GLN A 496 -2.81 14.11 -43.19
CA GLN A 496 -2.16 15.39 -43.45
C GLN A 496 -2.63 16.60 -42.64
N LEU A 497 -1.94 16.87 -41.52
CA LEU A 497 -1.49 18.21 -41.09
C LEU A 497 -0.40 18.05 -39.99
N PRO A 498 0.79 18.65 -40.12
CA PRO A 498 1.89 18.47 -39.16
C PRO A 498 1.77 19.45 -37.98
N GLY A 499 1.31 18.97 -36.83
CA GLY A 499 1.44 19.67 -35.55
C GLY A 499 2.64 19.13 -34.75
N THR A 500 3.63 19.97 -34.45
CA THR A 500 4.76 19.65 -33.57
C THR A 500 4.39 19.82 -32.10
N TYR A 501 4.49 18.76 -31.31
CA TYR A 501 4.39 18.80 -29.84
C TYR A 501 5.79 18.72 -29.23
N SER A 502 6.08 19.60 -28.25
CA SER A 502 7.39 19.71 -27.56
C SER A 502 7.28 19.16 -26.15
N GLY A 503 8.16 18.21 -25.79
CA GLY A 503 8.27 17.73 -24.41
C GLY A 503 8.90 18.81 -23.55
N GLY A 504 8.57 18.85 -22.26
CA GLY A 504 9.26 19.73 -21.31
C GLY A 504 10.73 19.34 -21.20
N ASN A 505 11.63 20.33 -21.27
CA ASN A 505 13.06 20.14 -21.03
C ASN A 505 13.34 20.12 -19.52
N ALA A 506 14.16 19.17 -19.07
CA ALA A 506 14.66 19.14 -17.69
C ALA A 506 16.12 19.64 -17.66
N SER A 507 16.42 20.62 -16.82
CA SER A 507 17.78 21.09 -16.55
C SER A 507 18.05 21.07 -15.05
N SER A 508 19.08 20.33 -14.64
CA SER A 508 19.56 20.28 -13.26
C SER A 508 21.00 20.79 -13.19
N ILE A 509 21.24 21.82 -12.39
CA ILE A 509 22.59 22.34 -12.12
C ILE A 509 22.83 22.23 -10.61
N LEU A 510 23.87 21.50 -10.21
CA LEU A 510 24.31 21.40 -8.82
C LEU A 510 25.62 22.17 -8.64
N THR A 511 25.64 23.14 -7.73
CA THR A 511 26.87 23.84 -7.33
C THR A 511 27.02 23.75 -5.83
N THR A 512 28.06 23.08 -5.33
CA THR A 512 28.33 22.97 -3.89
C THR A 512 29.79 23.14 -3.52
N SER A 513 30.04 23.87 -2.45
CA SER A 513 31.36 24.02 -1.84
C SER A 513 31.30 23.59 -0.36
N ASN A 514 31.92 22.47 0.00
CA ASN A 514 32.18 22.12 1.39
C ASN A 514 33.57 22.61 1.79
N THR A 515 33.62 23.59 2.67
CA THR A 515 34.87 24.06 3.27
C THR A 515 35.26 23.28 4.53
N GLY A 516 34.35 22.45 5.07
CA GLY A 516 34.59 21.55 6.20
C GLY A 516 35.25 20.23 5.78
N GLY A 517 36.06 19.66 6.67
CA GLY A 517 36.85 18.44 6.43
C GLY A 517 36.05 17.12 6.36
N GLY A 518 34.83 17.11 5.81
CA GLY A 518 33.99 15.91 5.67
C GLY A 518 33.88 15.41 4.22
N ASP A 519 33.41 14.18 4.02
CA ASP A 519 33.17 13.62 2.68
C ASP A 519 31.87 14.20 2.07
N ILE A 520 31.83 14.32 0.74
CA ILE A 520 30.64 14.75 -0.02
C ILE A 520 30.12 13.57 -0.85
N ASN A 521 28.86 13.17 -0.60
CA ASN A 521 28.13 12.25 -1.48
C ASN A 521 26.97 13.01 -2.16
N ALA A 522 27.07 13.20 -3.47
CA ALA A 522 26.07 13.91 -4.28
C ALA A 522 25.49 13.01 -5.37
N THR A 523 24.16 12.89 -5.42
CA THR A 523 23.44 12.24 -6.53
C THR A 523 22.55 13.27 -7.21
N ILE A 524 22.66 13.37 -8.54
CA ILE A 524 21.86 14.24 -9.39
C ILE A 524 21.21 13.39 -10.47
N GLU A 525 19.88 13.43 -10.54
CA GLU A 525 19.12 12.76 -11.58
C GLU A 525 18.18 13.75 -12.27
N ALA A 526 18.30 13.86 -13.59
CA ALA A 526 17.36 14.59 -14.44
C ALA A 526 16.70 13.63 -15.44
N ARG A 527 15.37 13.58 -15.41
CA ARG A 527 14.58 12.83 -16.39
C ARG A 527 13.80 13.78 -17.29
N GLY A 528 14.05 13.70 -18.60
CA GLY A 528 13.28 14.39 -19.62
C GLY A 528 11.91 13.74 -19.80
N GLY A 529 10.90 14.55 -20.10
CA GLY A 529 9.52 14.07 -20.27
C GLY A 529 9.38 13.10 -21.45
N SER A 530 8.70 11.97 -21.21
CA SER A 530 8.33 11.00 -22.24
C SER A 530 6.94 11.28 -22.79
N PHE A 531 6.77 11.27 -24.11
CA PHE A 531 5.44 11.33 -24.73
C PHE A 531 4.81 9.93 -24.78
N SER A 532 3.60 9.77 -24.24
CA SER A 532 2.74 8.65 -24.59
C SER A 532 1.89 9.02 -25.81
N ASN A 533 1.98 8.21 -26.87
CA ASN A 533 1.32 8.49 -28.14
C ASN A 533 -0.08 7.86 -28.16
N GLY A 534 -1.09 8.63 -27.78
CA GLY A 534 -2.50 8.26 -27.96
C GLY A 534 -3.07 8.81 -29.26
N GLY A 535 -2.69 8.27 -30.42
CA GLY A 535 -3.25 8.71 -31.71
C GLY A 535 -2.70 7.99 -32.95
N ASN A 536 -3.61 7.54 -33.81
CA ASN A 536 -3.38 6.66 -34.97
C ASN A 536 -2.91 7.41 -36.24
N SER A 537 -1.99 8.39 -36.12
CA SER A 537 -1.50 9.15 -37.28
C SER A 537 -0.02 8.86 -37.59
N PRO A 538 0.32 8.33 -38.78
CA PRO A 538 1.68 7.89 -39.13
C PRO A 538 2.70 9.01 -39.39
N LEU A 539 2.45 10.28 -39.02
CA LEU A 539 3.26 11.42 -39.50
C LEU A 539 3.52 12.60 -38.53
N SER A 540 3.26 12.50 -37.22
CA SER A 540 3.68 13.59 -36.30
C SER A 540 5.01 13.27 -35.60
N VAL A 541 6.01 14.11 -35.87
CA VAL A 541 7.36 14.00 -35.29
C VAL A 541 7.40 14.78 -33.98
N GLY A 542 6.96 14.17 -32.87
CA GLY A 542 7.15 14.75 -31.54
C GLY A 542 8.63 14.68 -31.12
N ARG A 543 9.17 15.77 -30.56
CA ARG A 543 10.50 15.77 -29.92
C ARG A 543 10.33 15.47 -28.44
N ALA A 544 10.90 14.35 -27.95
CA ALA A 544 10.98 14.13 -26.50
C ALA A 544 11.84 15.21 -25.84
N GLY A 545 11.56 15.51 -24.57
CA GLY A 545 12.27 16.57 -23.83
C GLY A 545 13.76 16.27 -23.68
N ASP A 546 14.59 17.31 -23.77
CA ASP A 546 16.02 17.20 -23.48
C ASP A 546 16.23 17.11 -21.96
N ALA A 547 17.25 16.36 -21.53
CA ALA A 547 17.67 16.26 -20.13
C ALA A 547 19.12 16.72 -19.99
N TYR A 548 19.38 17.76 -19.20
CA TYR A 548 20.71 18.31 -18.95
C TYR A 548 21.08 18.20 -17.46
N VAL A 549 22.23 17.61 -17.16
CA VAL A 549 22.80 17.55 -15.80
C VAL A 549 24.20 18.17 -15.80
N ALA A 550 24.47 19.13 -14.93
CA ALA A 550 25.83 19.62 -14.66
C ALA A 550 26.07 19.69 -13.15
N ALA A 551 27.32 19.44 -12.73
CA ALA A 551 27.72 19.52 -11.33
C ALA A 551 29.09 20.18 -11.17
N ASP A 552 29.21 21.09 -10.21
CA ASP A 552 30.50 21.62 -9.75
C ASP A 552 30.57 21.46 -8.22
N ILE A 553 31.40 20.52 -7.77
CA ILE A 553 31.51 20.11 -6.38
C ILE A 553 32.95 20.29 -5.91
N THR A 554 33.16 21.13 -4.91
CA THR A 554 34.44 21.30 -4.22
C THR A 554 34.33 20.81 -2.78
N GLY A 555 35.16 19.85 -2.38
CA GLY A 555 35.23 19.31 -1.02
C GLY A 555 36.65 19.19 -0.50
N GLN A 556 36.83 19.05 0.81
CA GLN A 556 38.16 18.84 1.40
C GLN A 556 38.65 17.39 1.26
N ASN A 557 37.79 16.39 1.41
CA ASN A 557 38.15 14.96 1.42
C ASN A 557 37.57 14.21 0.21
N ASN A 558 36.85 13.10 0.40
CA ASN A 558 36.31 12.32 -0.72
C ASN A 558 35.10 13.04 -1.35
N VAL A 559 35.01 13.00 -2.67
CA VAL A 559 33.89 13.58 -3.44
C VAL A 559 33.34 12.48 -4.35
N ASN A 560 32.12 12.01 -4.06
CA ASN A 560 31.41 11.05 -4.91
C ASN A 560 30.24 11.74 -5.60
N VAL A 561 30.25 11.79 -6.94
CA VAL A 561 29.23 12.42 -7.77
C VAL A 561 28.62 11.39 -8.70
N ARG A 562 27.31 11.21 -8.64
CA ARG A 562 26.54 10.40 -9.60
C ARG A 562 25.57 11.28 -10.38
N ALA A 563 25.78 11.42 -11.68
CA ALA A 563 24.93 12.19 -12.59
C ALA A 563 24.15 11.25 -13.52
N ILE A 564 22.81 11.29 -13.49
CA ILE A 564 21.95 10.44 -14.30
C ILE A 564 21.10 11.33 -15.21
N SER A 565 21.22 11.17 -16.52
CA SER A 565 20.40 11.86 -17.52
C SER A 565 19.59 10.84 -18.32
N VAL A 566 18.26 10.92 -18.26
CA VAL A 566 17.35 10.01 -18.96
C VAL A 566 16.52 10.81 -19.95
N ALA A 567 16.73 10.62 -21.24
CA ALA A 567 15.86 11.18 -22.27
C ALA A 567 14.56 10.37 -22.34
N GLY A 568 13.46 11.02 -22.72
CA GLY A 568 12.19 10.34 -22.92
C GLY A 568 12.27 9.29 -24.04
N PHE A 569 11.81 8.07 -23.75
CA PHE A 569 11.72 6.99 -24.74
C PHE A 569 10.39 7.08 -25.48
N ASN A 570 10.43 7.13 -26.83
CA ASN A 570 9.22 7.04 -27.65
C ASN A 570 9.24 5.72 -28.45
N GLY A 571 8.18 4.92 -28.33
CA GLY A 571 8.11 3.54 -28.81
C GLY A 571 7.84 3.36 -30.31
N THR A 572 7.77 4.44 -31.10
CA THR A 572 7.46 4.36 -32.54
C THR A 572 8.65 4.67 -33.44
N VAL A 573 8.85 3.82 -34.45
CA VAL A 573 9.86 3.94 -35.52
C VAL A 573 9.62 5.25 -36.29
N GLY A 574 10.47 6.26 -36.09
CA GLY A 574 10.48 7.50 -36.89
C GLY A 574 10.52 8.83 -36.13
N THR A 575 10.40 8.85 -34.80
CA THR A 575 10.50 10.11 -34.02
C THR A 575 11.94 10.39 -33.56
N THR A 576 12.38 11.65 -33.62
CA THR A 576 13.65 12.09 -33.03
C THR A 576 13.55 12.05 -31.51
N GLY A 577 14.25 11.12 -30.87
CA GLY A 577 14.42 11.08 -29.41
C GLY A 577 15.05 12.38 -28.88
N GLY A 578 14.71 12.74 -27.64
CA GLY A 578 15.31 13.87 -26.92
C GLY A 578 16.78 13.61 -26.63
N ASN A 579 17.58 14.67 -26.51
CA ASN A 579 18.99 14.57 -26.15
C ASN A 579 19.12 14.46 -24.63
N ALA A 580 19.68 13.35 -24.15
CA ALA A 580 20.22 13.27 -22.79
C ALA A 580 21.67 13.75 -22.83
N THR A 581 21.95 14.88 -22.17
CA THR A 581 23.29 15.48 -22.09
C THR A 581 23.71 15.55 -20.63
N VAL A 582 24.90 15.05 -20.32
CA VAL A 582 25.59 15.36 -19.06
C VAL A 582 26.62 16.43 -19.41
N GLY A 583 26.43 17.64 -18.90
CA GLY A 583 27.41 18.71 -18.95
C GLY A 583 28.63 18.42 -18.06
N PRO A 584 29.54 19.38 -17.86
CA PRO A 584 30.71 19.17 -17.02
C PRO A 584 30.28 18.77 -15.60
N VAL A 585 30.82 17.64 -15.14
CA VAL A 585 30.72 17.16 -13.76
C VAL A 585 32.11 17.26 -13.16
N ARG A 586 32.33 18.28 -12.33
CA ARG A 586 33.62 18.56 -11.68
C ARG A 586 33.54 18.17 -10.21
N GLY A 587 34.45 17.30 -9.78
CA GLY A 587 34.71 17.04 -8.38
C GLY A 587 36.13 17.51 -8.06
N THR A 588 36.28 18.46 -7.16
CA THR A 588 37.59 18.94 -6.69
C THR A 588 37.75 18.54 -5.23
N SER A 589 38.75 17.72 -4.93
CA SER A 589 39.20 17.46 -3.56
C SER A 589 40.39 18.35 -3.22
N LEU A 590 40.28 19.19 -2.18
CA LEU A 590 41.33 20.13 -1.78
C LEU A 590 42.49 19.46 -1.01
N ASN A 591 42.26 18.32 -0.34
CA ASN A 591 43.29 17.59 0.42
C ASN A 591 43.72 16.25 -0.21
N GLY A 592 43.40 16.01 -1.48
CA GLY A 592 43.79 14.79 -2.19
C GLY A 592 42.98 13.54 -1.81
N GLY A 593 41.74 13.71 -1.34
CA GLY A 593 40.78 12.62 -1.19
C GLY A 593 40.31 12.02 -2.52
N LEU A 594 39.67 10.86 -2.46
CA LEU A 594 39.19 10.14 -3.64
C LEU A 594 38.05 10.92 -4.29
N VAL A 595 38.22 11.27 -5.57
CA VAL A 595 37.14 11.80 -6.41
C VAL A 595 36.58 10.66 -7.25
N SER A 596 35.33 10.28 -6.99
CA SER A 596 34.59 9.31 -7.81
C SER A 596 33.49 10.05 -8.57
N VAL A 597 33.56 10.03 -9.89
CA VAL A 597 32.51 10.59 -10.76
C VAL A 597 31.92 9.46 -11.59
N SER A 598 30.62 9.29 -11.52
CA SER A 598 29.86 8.37 -12.36
C SER A 598 28.79 9.14 -13.13
N SER A 599 28.68 8.87 -14.42
CA SER A 599 27.62 9.40 -15.28
C SER A 599 26.87 8.26 -15.95
N GLU A 600 25.54 8.34 -15.93
CA GLU A 600 24.65 7.40 -16.61
C GLU A 600 23.77 8.17 -17.59
N VAL A 601 23.79 7.78 -18.87
CA VAL A 601 22.98 8.40 -19.93
C VAL A 601 22.07 7.34 -20.54
N PHE A 602 20.77 7.58 -20.50
CA PHE A 602 19.76 6.74 -21.15
C PHE A 602 19.15 7.54 -22.32
N ALA A 603 19.55 7.22 -23.55
CA ALA A 603 19.03 7.88 -24.76
C ALA A 603 18.07 6.97 -25.55
N GLY A 604 17.04 7.55 -26.15
CA GLY A 604 16.18 6.88 -27.13
C GLY A 604 16.94 6.55 -28.42
N THR A 605 16.41 5.62 -29.22
CA THR A 605 17.04 5.16 -30.48
C THR A 605 17.31 6.31 -31.46
N GLY A 606 18.54 6.41 -31.98
CA GLY A 606 18.84 7.20 -33.19
C GLY A 606 19.61 8.52 -33.03
N ARG A 607 20.19 8.86 -31.87
CA ARG A 607 21.09 10.04 -31.73
C ARG A 607 22.35 9.77 -30.91
N SER A 608 23.33 10.66 -31.09
CA SER A 608 24.66 10.66 -30.47
C SER A 608 24.60 10.96 -28.98
N ILE A 609 25.08 10.01 -28.18
CA ILE A 609 25.49 10.24 -26.78
C ILE A 609 26.76 11.10 -26.85
N SER A 610 26.67 12.38 -26.48
CA SER A 610 27.83 13.25 -26.35
C SER A 610 28.26 13.30 -24.89
N LEU A 611 29.20 12.43 -24.52
CA LEU A 611 29.97 12.60 -23.29
C LEU A 611 31.01 13.70 -23.59
N VAL A 612 30.81 14.91 -23.07
CA VAL A 612 31.85 15.95 -23.15
C VAL A 612 32.89 15.62 -22.08
N ASP A 613 33.99 15.00 -22.50
CA ASP A 613 35.16 14.77 -21.65
C ASP A 613 35.80 16.11 -21.25
N SER A 614 35.60 16.51 -20.00
CA SER A 614 36.61 17.26 -19.26
C SER A 614 36.59 16.83 -17.80
N VAL A 615 37.10 15.63 -17.51
CA VAL A 615 37.54 15.29 -16.16
C VAL A 615 38.93 15.90 -15.98
N ASP A 616 39.00 17.17 -15.57
CA ASP A 616 40.26 17.78 -15.10
C ASP A 616 40.48 17.36 -13.64
N GLY A 617 40.96 16.12 -13.45
CA GLY A 617 41.40 15.59 -12.16
C GLY A 617 42.91 15.39 -12.15
N SER A 618 43.64 16.19 -11.36
CA SER A 618 45.11 16.10 -11.25
C SER A 618 45.62 15.03 -10.27
N THR A 619 44.79 14.08 -9.83
CA THR A 619 45.19 13.03 -8.90
C THR A 619 44.56 11.66 -9.18
N THR A 620 45.27 10.61 -8.77
CA THR A 620 44.97 9.19 -9.03
C THR A 620 43.65 8.73 -8.41
N GLY A 621 42.66 8.38 -9.23
CA GLY A 621 41.36 7.83 -8.79
C GLY A 621 40.80 6.81 -9.77
N PHE A 622 39.98 5.88 -9.26
CA PHE A 622 39.32 4.82 -10.04
C PHE A 622 38.08 5.36 -10.77
N LEU A 623 38.05 5.18 -12.09
CA LEU A 623 36.91 5.45 -12.96
C LEU A 623 36.05 4.18 -13.11
N SER A 624 34.80 4.20 -12.66
CA SER A 624 33.82 3.12 -12.88
C SER A 624 32.78 3.57 -13.90
N LEU A 625 32.87 3.05 -15.12
CA LEU A 625 31.90 3.27 -16.19
C LEU A 625 30.87 2.12 -16.21
N ARG A 626 29.58 2.44 -16.00
CA ARG A 626 28.47 1.47 -16.13
C ARG A 626 27.59 1.87 -17.32
N GLN A 627 27.66 1.10 -18.40
CA GLN A 627 26.85 1.32 -19.60
C GLN A 627 25.66 0.35 -19.61
N VAL A 628 24.43 0.87 -19.63
CA VAL A 628 23.21 0.07 -19.85
C VAL A 628 22.66 0.42 -21.23
N ALA A 629 22.92 -0.44 -22.21
CA ALA A 629 22.36 -0.30 -23.56
C ALA A 629 21.08 -1.15 -23.66
N THR A 630 19.92 -0.50 -23.80
CA THR A 630 18.70 -1.17 -24.29
C THR A 630 18.74 -1.21 -25.81
N GLY A 631 19.18 -2.33 -26.39
CA GLY A 631 19.27 -2.52 -27.84
C GLY A 631 17.92 -2.90 -28.46
N GLY A 632 17.50 -2.16 -29.49
CA GLY A 632 16.51 -2.60 -30.47
C GLY A 632 17.21 -3.00 -31.78
N VAL A 633 16.83 -4.15 -32.33
CA VAL A 633 17.41 -4.75 -33.55
C VAL A 633 17.10 -3.89 -34.79
N VAL A 634 18.12 -3.69 -35.64
CA VAL A 634 18.01 -3.16 -37.01
C VAL A 634 17.40 -4.23 -37.92
N ARG A 635 16.43 -3.86 -38.76
CA ARG A 635 15.80 -4.72 -39.77
C ARG A 635 16.81 -5.58 -40.55
N SER A 636 16.59 -6.89 -40.57
CA SER A 636 16.77 -7.72 -41.76
C SER A 636 15.52 -8.59 -41.93
N GLU A 637 15.01 -8.64 -43.15
CA GLU A 637 13.79 -9.35 -43.56
C GLU A 637 13.92 -10.89 -43.38
N PHE A 638 13.12 -11.47 -42.48
CA PHE A 638 12.34 -12.73 -42.57
C PHE A 638 12.09 -13.38 -41.18
N GLU A 639 10.82 -13.80 -40.98
CA GLU A 639 10.24 -14.75 -40.02
C GLU A 639 10.44 -14.59 -38.49
N THR A 640 9.31 -14.36 -37.80
CA THR A 640 8.98 -14.54 -36.36
C THR A 640 10.12 -14.28 -35.36
N GLY A 641 10.25 -13.03 -34.91
CA GLY A 641 11.25 -12.64 -33.91
C GLY A 641 10.66 -12.41 -32.51
N ASP A 642 10.90 -13.35 -31.59
CA ASP A 642 10.79 -13.12 -30.15
C ASP A 642 11.92 -12.18 -29.70
N ALA A 643 11.58 -11.05 -29.06
CA ALA A 643 12.57 -10.16 -28.48
C ALA A 643 13.18 -10.78 -27.21
N PHE A 644 14.23 -11.59 -27.37
CA PHE A 644 15.02 -12.14 -26.28
C PHE A 644 15.87 -11.04 -25.62
N ASN A 645 15.49 -10.61 -24.42
CA ASN A 645 16.34 -9.75 -23.58
C ASN A 645 16.93 -10.59 -22.44
N SER A 646 18.02 -11.32 -22.74
CA SER A 646 18.68 -12.25 -21.81
C SER A 646 19.97 -11.64 -21.27
N LEU A 647 19.99 -11.24 -20.00
CA LEU A 647 21.23 -10.96 -19.27
C LEU A 647 21.67 -12.27 -18.60
N THR A 648 22.38 -13.11 -19.35
CA THR A 648 22.46 -14.55 -19.04
C THR A 648 23.41 -14.92 -17.90
N LYS A 649 24.42 -14.10 -17.54
CA LYS A 649 25.30 -14.42 -16.39
C LYS A 649 26.23 -13.26 -16.04
N VAL A 650 26.23 -12.83 -14.78
CA VAL A 650 27.35 -12.08 -14.20
C VAL A 650 27.95 -12.98 -13.12
N THR A 651 29.20 -13.37 -13.29
CA THR A 651 29.98 -14.15 -12.32
C THR A 651 31.18 -13.32 -11.93
N THR A 652 31.40 -13.22 -10.63
CA THR A 652 32.44 -12.38 -10.03
C THR A 652 32.99 -13.11 -8.83
N ASP A 653 34.28 -13.43 -8.89
CA ASP A 653 35.03 -13.99 -7.77
C ASP A 653 35.74 -12.83 -7.07
N ALA A 654 35.09 -12.22 -6.08
CA ALA A 654 35.67 -11.15 -5.28
C ALA A 654 36.12 -11.70 -3.92
N THR A 655 37.33 -11.32 -3.50
CA THR A 655 37.90 -11.73 -2.21
C THR A 655 37.25 -11.01 -1.02
N ASP A 656 36.61 -9.85 -1.25
CA ASP A 656 35.90 -9.05 -0.24
C ASP A 656 34.45 -8.76 -0.67
N GLY A 657 33.58 -8.50 0.33
CA GLY A 657 32.12 -8.49 0.21
C GLY A 657 31.57 -7.85 -1.06
N LEU A 658 30.81 -8.63 -1.83
CA LEU A 658 30.30 -8.22 -3.13
C LEU A 658 28.78 -8.30 -3.16
N THR A 659 28.17 -7.27 -3.76
CA THR A 659 26.73 -7.22 -4.00
C THR A 659 26.46 -7.20 -5.50
N LEU A 660 25.74 -8.21 -6.00
CA LEU A 660 25.37 -8.32 -7.41
C LEU A 660 23.87 -8.07 -7.61
N PHE A 661 23.53 -7.07 -8.42
CA PHE A 661 22.16 -6.76 -8.83
C PHE A 661 21.98 -7.00 -10.34
N THR A 662 21.05 -7.89 -10.70
CA THR A 662 20.68 -8.19 -12.10
C THR A 662 19.19 -7.92 -12.31
N SER A 663 18.82 -7.20 -13.37
CA SER A 663 17.42 -6.99 -13.73
C SER A 663 17.22 -7.09 -15.24
N SER A 664 16.12 -7.71 -15.65
CA SER A 664 15.71 -7.77 -17.06
C SER A 664 14.22 -7.47 -17.21
N ARG A 665 13.87 -6.81 -18.32
CA ARG A 665 12.49 -6.49 -18.69
C ARG A 665 12.27 -6.94 -20.13
N GLY A 666 11.26 -7.77 -20.35
CA GLY A 666 10.82 -8.20 -21.68
C GLY A 666 10.17 -7.03 -22.42
N GLY A 667 10.59 -6.77 -23.65
CA GLY A 667 9.93 -5.80 -24.51
C GLY A 667 8.59 -6.37 -25.01
N GLY A 668 7.48 -5.71 -24.72
CA GLY A 668 6.16 -6.11 -25.21
C GLY A 668 5.22 -4.90 -25.27
N GLY A 669 4.57 -4.72 -26.43
CA GLY A 669 3.55 -3.69 -26.64
C GLY A 669 3.58 -3.06 -28.04
N ALA A 670 3.27 -3.83 -29.09
CA ALA A 670 2.79 -3.25 -30.34
C ALA A 670 1.26 -3.35 -30.36
N VAL A 671 0.56 -2.20 -30.33
CA VAL A 671 -0.88 -2.15 -30.56
C VAL A 671 -1.11 -2.29 -32.06
N LEU A 672 -1.46 -3.49 -32.52
CA LEU A 672 -1.78 -3.74 -33.93
C LEU A 672 -3.26 -3.44 -34.19
N THR A 673 -3.54 -2.48 -35.07
CA THR A 673 -4.92 -2.08 -35.40
C THR A 673 -5.46 -2.61 -36.74
N ASN A 674 -4.72 -3.39 -37.56
CA ASN A 674 -5.33 -3.80 -38.85
C ASN A 674 -4.90 -5.08 -39.61
N THR A 675 -4.01 -5.94 -39.12
CA THR A 675 -3.77 -7.26 -39.78
C THR A 675 -3.51 -8.35 -38.73
N GLY A 676 -4.01 -9.56 -38.96
CA GLY A 676 -4.04 -10.67 -37.99
C GLY A 676 -2.67 -11.27 -37.70
N ILE A 677 -1.84 -10.54 -36.96
CA ILE A 677 -0.53 -10.99 -36.50
C ILE A 677 -0.55 -10.91 -34.97
N ASP A 678 -0.28 -12.04 -34.30
CA ASP A 678 -0.20 -12.15 -32.85
C ASP A 678 0.85 -11.17 -32.30
N ALA A 679 0.46 -10.32 -31.35
CA ALA A 679 1.40 -9.43 -30.68
C ALA A 679 2.37 -10.28 -29.82
N GLY A 680 3.64 -10.29 -30.19
CA GLY A 680 4.67 -11.10 -29.54
C GLY A 680 4.82 -10.81 -28.04
N SER A 681 4.97 -11.87 -27.25
CA SER A 681 5.12 -11.83 -25.80
C SER A 681 6.61 -11.84 -25.42
N GLY A 682 7.16 -10.72 -24.97
CA GLY A 682 8.59 -10.65 -24.60
C GLY A 682 8.91 -11.39 -23.30
N THR A 683 9.68 -12.47 -23.37
CA THR A 683 10.15 -13.21 -22.18
C THR A 683 11.33 -12.51 -21.52
N ALA A 684 11.32 -12.39 -20.19
CA ALA A 684 12.43 -11.84 -19.40
C ALA A 684 13.19 -12.95 -18.68
N ASN A 685 14.51 -13.03 -18.86
CA ASN A 685 15.37 -13.96 -18.15
C ASN A 685 16.50 -13.19 -17.43
N THR A 686 16.71 -13.43 -16.15
CA THR A 686 17.84 -12.89 -15.40
C THR A 686 18.45 -13.95 -14.49
N SER A 687 19.78 -14.05 -14.48
CA SER A 687 20.53 -14.96 -13.60
C SER A 687 21.73 -14.25 -12.97
N GLY A 688 21.79 -14.26 -11.63
CA GLY A 688 22.94 -13.78 -10.86
C GLY A 688 23.63 -14.93 -10.12
N THR A 689 24.96 -14.98 -10.14
CA THR A 689 25.75 -15.92 -9.33
C THR A 689 26.89 -15.16 -8.65
N ASN A 690 26.91 -15.16 -7.32
CA ASN A 690 27.97 -14.52 -6.52
C ASN A 690 28.73 -15.57 -5.71
N ASN A 691 30.04 -15.66 -5.93
CA ASN A 691 30.95 -16.49 -5.16
C ASN A 691 31.91 -15.56 -4.41
N ALA A 692 31.62 -15.25 -3.14
CA ALA A 692 32.47 -14.35 -2.33
C ALA A 692 33.14 -15.10 -1.19
N GLY A 693 34.31 -14.61 -0.75
CA GLY A 693 35.04 -15.20 0.38
C GLY A 693 34.50 -14.83 1.77
N GLN A 694 33.67 -13.78 1.89
CA GLN A 694 33.10 -13.34 3.18
C GLN A 694 31.59 -13.13 3.12
N ASP A 695 31.12 -12.06 2.48
CA ASP A 695 29.70 -11.71 2.36
C ASP A 695 29.27 -11.82 0.89
N ALA A 696 28.25 -12.64 0.60
CA ALA A 696 27.74 -12.82 -0.76
C ALA A 696 26.27 -12.42 -0.83
N PHE A 697 25.98 -11.36 -1.58
CA PHE A 697 24.63 -10.88 -1.84
C PHE A 697 24.33 -10.97 -3.34
N THR A 698 23.27 -11.70 -3.70
CA THR A 698 22.77 -11.77 -5.09
C THR A 698 21.30 -11.39 -5.12
N SER A 699 20.92 -10.47 -6.02
CA SER A 699 19.53 -10.17 -6.31
C SER A 699 19.24 -10.19 -7.81
N SER A 700 18.18 -10.89 -8.19
CA SER A 700 17.74 -11.02 -9.59
C SER A 700 16.26 -10.72 -9.71
N ARG A 701 15.90 -9.83 -10.66
CA ARG A 701 14.50 -9.46 -10.94
C ARG A 701 14.14 -9.57 -12.43
N ALA A 702 13.15 -10.39 -12.79
CA ALA A 702 12.60 -10.53 -14.15
C ALA A 702 11.19 -9.95 -14.24
N LEU A 703 10.93 -9.15 -15.28
CA LEU A 703 9.60 -8.60 -15.61
C LEU A 703 9.21 -9.01 -17.04
N GLY A 704 8.24 -9.91 -17.17
CA GLY A 704 7.68 -10.32 -18.47
C GLY A 704 7.01 -9.16 -19.20
N GLY A 705 7.07 -9.15 -20.54
CA GLY A 705 6.47 -8.13 -21.38
C GLY A 705 4.94 -8.15 -21.34
N LEU A 706 4.27 -7.00 -21.47
CA LEU A 706 2.80 -6.98 -21.54
C LEU A 706 2.32 -7.52 -22.90
N GLY A 707 1.22 -8.26 -22.90
CA GLY A 707 0.51 -8.67 -24.10
C GLY A 707 -0.16 -7.49 -24.79
N GLY A 708 -0.12 -7.46 -26.13
CA GLY A 708 -0.71 -6.37 -26.91
C GLY A 708 -2.25 -6.36 -26.86
N ASP A 709 -2.84 -5.20 -26.62
CA ASP A 709 -4.29 -5.00 -26.68
C ASP A 709 -4.79 -5.05 -28.13
N ALA A 710 -5.94 -5.69 -28.34
CA ALA A 710 -6.64 -5.74 -29.63
C ALA A 710 -7.88 -4.85 -29.60
N SER A 711 -7.95 -3.87 -30.51
CA SER A 711 -9.17 -3.10 -30.78
C SER A 711 -9.74 -3.48 -32.14
N ALA A 712 -11.04 -3.77 -32.20
CA ALA A 712 -11.72 -4.03 -33.47
C ALA A 712 -12.44 -2.75 -33.93
N SER A 713 -12.02 -2.20 -35.08
CA SER A 713 -12.85 -1.28 -35.86
C SER A 713 -13.70 -2.09 -36.83
N SER A 714 -14.95 -1.68 -36.99
CA SER A 714 -16.01 -2.34 -37.77
C SER A 714 -15.54 -2.75 -39.18
N SER A 715 -15.59 -4.06 -39.51
CA SER A 715 -16.29 -4.61 -40.70
C SER A 715 -15.72 -5.85 -41.45
N ALA A 716 -14.65 -6.58 -41.07
CA ALA A 716 -14.24 -7.70 -41.97
C ALA A 716 -13.41 -8.92 -41.48
N SER A 717 -12.99 -9.08 -40.21
CA SER A 717 -12.15 -10.27 -39.86
C SER A 717 -12.68 -11.08 -38.66
N PRO A 718 -13.01 -12.38 -38.83
CA PRO A 718 -13.72 -13.19 -37.83
C PRO A 718 -12.88 -13.81 -36.69
N LEU A 719 -11.56 -13.66 -36.66
CA LEU A 719 -10.70 -14.19 -35.58
C LEU A 719 -9.74 -13.12 -35.07
N ARG A 720 -9.88 -12.73 -33.79
CA ARG A 720 -8.94 -11.84 -33.10
C ARG A 720 -8.72 -12.31 -31.66
N THR A 721 -7.47 -12.60 -31.34
CA THR A 721 -6.94 -12.88 -30.00
C THR A 721 -6.05 -11.71 -29.60
N ALA A 722 -6.19 -11.22 -28.36
CA ALA A 722 -5.20 -10.28 -27.82
C ALA A 722 -3.89 -11.02 -27.50
N GLY A 723 -2.76 -10.30 -27.51
CA GLY A 723 -1.45 -10.90 -27.26
C GLY A 723 -1.34 -11.46 -25.85
N SER A 724 -0.64 -12.58 -25.68
CA SER A 724 -0.34 -13.10 -24.33
C SER A 724 0.74 -12.26 -23.65
N GLY A 725 0.73 -12.21 -22.33
CA GLY A 725 1.84 -11.65 -21.56
C GLY A 725 3.07 -12.54 -21.66
N GLY A 726 4.26 -11.93 -21.62
CA GLY A 726 5.53 -12.63 -21.66
C GLY A 726 5.90 -13.29 -20.33
N ASP A 727 6.61 -14.40 -20.40
CA ASP A 727 7.08 -15.13 -19.22
C ASP A 727 8.22 -14.38 -18.52
N ALA A 728 8.41 -14.67 -17.23
CA ALA A 728 9.51 -14.14 -16.42
C ALA A 728 10.25 -15.26 -15.70
N PHE A 729 11.56 -15.33 -15.88
CA PHE A 729 12.45 -16.26 -15.18
C PHE A 729 13.55 -15.48 -14.44
N ALA A 730 13.62 -15.63 -13.12
CA ALA A 730 14.66 -15.03 -12.30
C ALA A 730 15.38 -16.10 -11.47
N ARG A 731 16.72 -16.10 -11.52
CA ARG A 731 17.56 -17.02 -10.74
C ARG A 731 18.64 -16.25 -9.98
N SER A 732 18.74 -16.45 -8.67
CA SER A 732 19.81 -15.89 -7.84
C SER A 732 20.51 -17.01 -7.08
N ASP A 733 21.78 -17.23 -7.37
CA ASP A 733 22.63 -18.13 -6.61
C ASP A 733 23.69 -17.31 -5.86
N SER A 734 23.89 -17.60 -4.58
CA SER A 734 24.89 -16.96 -3.72
C SER A 734 25.63 -18.05 -2.96
N THR A 735 26.95 -18.15 -3.13
CA THR A 735 27.79 -19.16 -2.49
C THR A 735 28.93 -18.47 -1.74
N VAL A 736 29.12 -18.81 -0.47
CA VAL A 736 30.35 -18.47 0.27
C VAL A 736 31.15 -19.75 0.50
N LEU A 737 32.33 -19.81 -0.09
CA LEU A 737 33.34 -20.84 0.12
C LEU A 737 34.27 -20.32 1.22
N ASP A 738 34.44 -21.07 2.31
CA ASP A 738 35.28 -20.72 3.46
C ASP A 738 34.82 -19.49 4.26
N ALA A 739 33.55 -19.47 4.66
CA ALA A 739 32.98 -18.40 5.49
C ALA A 739 33.85 -18.14 6.74
N THR A 740 34.32 -16.90 6.92
CA THR A 740 34.98 -16.44 8.14
C THR A 740 33.95 -16.02 9.20
N SER A 741 34.39 -15.83 10.45
CA SER A 741 33.54 -15.33 11.53
C SER A 741 32.81 -14.03 11.12
N GLY A 742 31.47 -14.06 11.05
CA GLY A 742 30.62 -12.91 10.76
C GLY A 742 29.98 -12.89 9.37
N THR A 743 30.30 -13.86 8.50
CA THR A 743 29.77 -14.01 7.14
C THR A 743 28.24 -14.05 7.07
N ARG A 744 27.69 -13.38 6.06
CA ARG A 744 26.30 -13.48 5.63
C ARG A 744 26.18 -13.86 4.16
N THR A 745 25.24 -14.75 3.85
CA THR A 745 24.94 -15.18 2.48
C THR A 745 23.47 -14.91 2.18
N PHE A 746 23.18 -14.08 1.18
CA PHE A 746 21.83 -13.73 0.77
C PHE A 746 21.61 -13.96 -0.72
N ALA A 747 20.51 -14.63 -1.07
CA ALA A 747 20.03 -14.77 -2.44
C ALA A 747 18.56 -14.36 -2.53
N THR A 748 18.24 -13.37 -3.35
CA THR A 748 16.87 -12.87 -3.53
C THR A 748 16.48 -12.87 -5.00
N SER A 749 15.49 -13.68 -5.37
CA SER A 749 14.96 -13.74 -6.73
C SER A 749 13.49 -13.28 -6.77
N GLU A 750 13.15 -12.49 -7.79
CA GLU A 750 11.80 -12.00 -8.05
C GLU A 750 11.43 -12.14 -9.54
N SER A 751 10.30 -12.78 -9.86
CA SER A 751 9.78 -12.91 -11.22
C SER A 751 8.33 -12.48 -11.32
N PHE A 752 8.00 -11.63 -12.30
CA PHE A 752 6.63 -11.17 -12.56
C PHE A 752 6.26 -11.44 -14.01
N GLY A 753 5.32 -12.35 -14.24
CA GLY A 753 4.78 -12.63 -15.58
C GLY A 753 4.02 -11.42 -16.13
N GLY A 754 4.10 -11.20 -17.43
CA GLY A 754 3.40 -10.10 -18.10
C GLY A 754 1.90 -10.33 -18.13
N ASN A 755 1.09 -9.26 -18.09
CA ASN A 755 -0.37 -9.41 -18.25
C ASN A 755 -0.73 -9.70 -19.71
N GLY A 756 -1.75 -10.52 -19.94
CA GLY A 756 -2.36 -10.70 -21.25
C GLY A 756 -3.09 -9.45 -21.72
N GLY A 757 -3.11 -9.25 -23.04
CA GLY A 757 -3.75 -8.11 -23.69
C GLY A 757 -5.27 -8.18 -23.63
N ARG A 758 -5.91 -7.01 -23.65
CA ARG A 758 -7.36 -6.84 -23.60
C ARG A 758 -7.98 -6.80 -25.00
N VAL A 759 -9.22 -7.25 -25.11
CA VAL A 759 -10.03 -7.06 -26.31
C VAL A 759 -11.15 -6.07 -26.01
N ASN A 760 -11.15 -4.92 -26.69
CA ASN A 760 -12.24 -3.95 -26.62
C ASN A 760 -13.02 -3.96 -27.95
N ALA A 761 -14.23 -4.54 -27.92
CA ALA A 761 -15.09 -4.66 -29.09
C ALA A 761 -16.13 -3.52 -29.09
N VAL A 762 -15.91 -2.49 -29.92
CA VAL A 762 -16.83 -1.36 -30.04
C VAL A 762 -17.68 -1.50 -31.32
N GLY A 763 -18.94 -1.92 -31.15
CA GLY A 763 -20.00 -1.72 -32.15
C GLY A 763 -20.16 -2.79 -33.25
N GLY A 764 -21.26 -3.55 -33.18
CA GLY A 764 -21.78 -4.40 -34.25
C GLY A 764 -22.27 -5.76 -33.75
N ILE A 765 -23.48 -6.19 -34.16
CA ILE A 765 -23.98 -7.55 -33.94
C ILE A 765 -23.18 -8.46 -34.89
N ILE A 766 -22.09 -9.05 -34.42
CA ILE A 766 -21.32 -10.02 -35.19
C ILE A 766 -20.97 -11.19 -34.27
N ASN A 767 -21.26 -12.42 -34.72
CA ASN A 767 -20.86 -13.68 -34.10
C ASN A 767 -19.33 -13.83 -34.20
N LEU A 768 -18.55 -13.13 -33.37
CA LEU A 768 -17.11 -13.36 -33.23
C LEU A 768 -16.82 -14.25 -32.01
N THR A 769 -15.87 -15.15 -32.19
CA THR A 769 -15.16 -15.82 -31.09
C THR A 769 -13.96 -14.95 -30.74
N THR A 770 -14.01 -14.22 -29.63
CA THR A 770 -12.90 -13.38 -29.16
C THR A 770 -12.33 -13.92 -27.86
N GLY A 771 -10.99 -13.93 -27.77
CA GLY A 771 -10.25 -14.36 -26.59
C GLY A 771 -9.35 -13.24 -26.07
N GLY A 772 -9.41 -12.96 -24.77
CA GLY A 772 -8.36 -12.19 -24.10
C GLY A 772 -7.02 -12.94 -24.13
N GLY A 773 -5.90 -12.24 -24.12
CA GLY A 773 -4.58 -12.88 -24.10
C GLY A 773 -4.32 -13.57 -22.77
N ASN A 774 -3.54 -14.66 -22.74
CA ASN A 774 -3.18 -15.30 -21.46
C ASN A 774 -2.16 -14.43 -20.70
N GLY A 775 -2.15 -14.50 -19.38
CA GLY A 775 -1.05 -13.97 -18.58
C GLY A 775 0.21 -14.83 -18.73
N GLY A 776 1.39 -14.19 -18.69
CA GLY A 776 2.68 -14.87 -18.72
C GLY A 776 3.01 -15.55 -17.40
N ASN A 777 3.78 -16.63 -17.44
CA ASN A 777 4.21 -17.38 -16.28
C ASN A 777 5.36 -16.68 -15.54
N ALA A 778 5.52 -16.99 -14.26
CA ALA A 778 6.60 -16.47 -13.43
C ALA A 778 7.33 -17.61 -12.71
N ASN A 779 8.64 -17.72 -12.92
CA ASN A 779 9.51 -18.68 -12.25
C ASN A 779 10.66 -17.96 -11.55
N SER A 780 10.74 -18.13 -10.23
CA SER A 780 11.77 -17.55 -9.38
C SER A 780 12.50 -18.66 -8.62
N LEU A 781 13.83 -18.66 -8.71
CA LEU A 781 14.72 -19.57 -7.97
C LEU A 781 15.77 -18.76 -7.19
N ALA A 782 15.90 -19.00 -5.89
CA ALA A 782 16.92 -18.40 -5.04
C ALA A 782 17.66 -19.46 -4.22
N THR A 783 18.98 -19.56 -4.38
CA THR A 783 19.84 -20.51 -3.65
C THR A 783 20.90 -19.75 -2.87
N ALA A 784 20.95 -19.91 -1.55
CA ALA A 784 22.01 -19.38 -0.69
C ALA A 784 22.78 -20.54 -0.05
N THR A 785 24.07 -20.68 -0.35
CA THR A 785 24.94 -21.75 0.18
C THR A 785 26.10 -21.14 0.97
N SER A 786 26.30 -21.57 2.20
CA SER A 786 27.48 -21.24 2.99
C SER A 786 28.18 -22.51 3.42
N THR A 787 29.48 -22.61 3.13
CA THR A 787 30.34 -23.70 3.63
C THR A 787 31.18 -23.16 4.78
N VAL A 788 31.11 -23.84 5.93
CA VAL A 788 31.71 -23.37 7.18
C VAL A 788 32.81 -24.33 7.60
N ASP A 789 34.06 -23.83 7.73
CA ASP A 789 35.11 -24.54 8.45
C ASP A 789 34.75 -24.58 9.95
N SER A 790 35.05 -25.70 10.61
CA SER A 790 34.91 -25.99 12.04
C SER A 790 35.33 -24.89 13.02
N ARG A 791 36.08 -23.87 12.58
CA ARG A 791 36.58 -22.76 13.39
C ARG A 791 35.83 -21.43 13.23
N ASN A 792 34.95 -21.30 12.23
CA ASN A 792 34.33 -20.02 11.88
C ASN A 792 32.84 -19.98 12.24
N ARG A 793 32.35 -18.77 12.57
CA ARG A 793 30.95 -18.51 12.94
C ARG A 793 30.23 -17.82 11.76
N PHE A 794 29.17 -18.40 11.22
CA PHE A 794 28.31 -17.66 10.28
C PHE A 794 27.18 -16.95 11.02
N ARG A 795 26.77 -15.77 10.54
CA ARG A 795 25.72 -14.97 11.18
C ARG A 795 24.33 -15.27 10.59
N ALA A 796 24.23 -15.34 9.27
CA ALA A 796 22.97 -15.62 8.58
C ALA A 796 23.17 -16.22 7.18
N VAL A 797 22.37 -17.23 6.83
CA VAL A 797 22.20 -17.72 5.45
C VAL A 797 20.73 -17.59 5.08
N SER A 798 20.41 -16.78 4.08
CA SER A 798 19.02 -16.46 3.75
C SER A 798 18.77 -16.52 2.24
N SER A 799 17.73 -17.23 1.84
CA SER A 799 17.23 -17.25 0.48
C SER A 799 15.78 -16.78 0.47
N ARG A 800 15.44 -15.94 -0.53
CA ARG A 800 14.09 -15.45 -0.75
C ARG A 800 13.75 -15.55 -2.23
N SER A 801 12.62 -16.19 -2.54
CA SER A 801 12.10 -16.29 -3.89
C SER A 801 10.66 -15.79 -3.93
N THR A 802 10.32 -14.97 -4.92
CA THR A 802 8.95 -14.47 -5.11
C THR A 802 8.57 -14.55 -6.59
N ALA A 803 7.47 -15.25 -6.89
CA ALA A 803 6.93 -15.37 -8.24
C ALA A 803 5.47 -14.89 -8.29
N THR A 804 5.13 -14.08 -9.29
CA THR A 804 3.76 -13.62 -9.52
C THR A 804 3.39 -13.81 -10.99
N GLY A 805 2.47 -14.71 -11.29
CA GLY A 805 1.95 -14.95 -12.62
C GLY A 805 1.17 -13.75 -13.16
N GLY A 806 1.24 -13.52 -14.46
CA GLY A 806 0.57 -12.42 -15.14
C GLY A 806 -0.94 -12.57 -15.15
N GLN A 807 -1.67 -11.46 -15.16
CA GLN A 807 -3.13 -11.48 -15.24
C GLN A 807 -3.59 -11.88 -16.65
N GLY A 808 -4.67 -12.64 -16.76
CA GLY A 808 -5.34 -12.89 -18.02
C GLY A 808 -6.01 -11.63 -18.59
N GLY A 809 -6.01 -11.53 -19.91
CA GLY A 809 -6.61 -10.46 -20.69
C GLY A 809 -8.13 -10.44 -20.60
N SER A 810 -8.72 -9.27 -20.39
CA SER A 810 -10.16 -9.11 -20.27
C SER A 810 -10.84 -8.83 -21.62
N VAL A 811 -12.09 -9.25 -21.76
CA VAL A 811 -12.95 -8.95 -22.91
C VAL A 811 -14.12 -8.10 -22.42
N SER A 812 -14.17 -6.84 -22.86
CA SER A 812 -15.31 -5.95 -22.61
C SER A 812 -16.17 -5.85 -23.86
N SER A 813 -17.40 -6.33 -23.77
CA SER A 813 -18.44 -6.10 -24.78
C SER A 813 -19.70 -5.59 -24.10
N GLU A 814 -20.12 -4.38 -24.48
CA GLU A 814 -21.32 -3.73 -23.93
C GLU A 814 -22.62 -4.14 -24.66
N ARG A 815 -22.54 -4.87 -25.80
CA ARG A 815 -23.72 -5.07 -26.69
C ARG A 815 -23.87 -6.42 -27.40
N ILE A 816 -23.19 -7.49 -26.96
CA ILE A 816 -23.37 -8.81 -27.61
C ILE A 816 -24.48 -9.61 -26.92
N ALA A 817 -25.62 -9.69 -27.58
CA ALA A 817 -26.53 -10.82 -27.43
C ALA A 817 -25.91 -12.02 -28.18
N GLN A 818 -25.58 -13.11 -27.48
CA GLN A 818 -25.35 -14.48 -27.98
C GLN A 818 -23.95 -14.95 -28.47
N GLY A 819 -22.86 -14.17 -28.33
CA GLY A 819 -21.49 -14.62 -28.69
C GLY A 819 -20.69 -15.22 -27.52
N ILE A 820 -19.92 -16.30 -27.77
CA ILE A 820 -19.02 -16.94 -26.78
C ILE A 820 -17.68 -16.20 -26.77
N ALA A 821 -17.56 -15.13 -25.99
CA ALA A 821 -16.25 -14.57 -25.65
C ALA A 821 -15.57 -15.42 -24.55
N GLN A 822 -14.24 -15.46 -24.50
CA GLN A 822 -13.50 -16.06 -23.38
C GLN A 822 -12.46 -15.08 -22.82
N GLY A 823 -12.45 -14.88 -21.50
CA GLY A 823 -11.34 -14.19 -20.84
C GLY A 823 -10.06 -15.02 -20.95
N GLY A 824 -8.89 -14.39 -21.05
CA GLY A 824 -7.60 -15.11 -21.08
C GLY A 824 -7.29 -15.75 -19.74
N ASN A 825 -6.57 -16.87 -19.69
CA ASN A 825 -6.17 -17.48 -18.43
C ASN A 825 -5.11 -16.63 -17.72
N GLY A 826 -5.05 -16.68 -16.39
CA GLY A 826 -3.92 -16.14 -15.64
C GLY A 826 -2.69 -17.03 -15.77
N GLY A 827 -1.50 -16.43 -15.68
CA GLY A 827 -0.23 -17.16 -15.73
C GLY A 827 0.11 -17.87 -14.42
N ASP A 828 0.86 -18.96 -14.50
CA ASP A 828 1.29 -19.75 -13.35
C ASP A 828 2.47 -19.08 -12.62
N ALA A 829 2.62 -19.35 -11.33
CA ALA A 829 3.73 -18.88 -10.51
C ALA A 829 4.44 -20.05 -9.80
N PHE A 830 5.77 -20.10 -9.94
CA PHE A 830 6.65 -21.04 -9.25
C PHE A 830 7.75 -20.28 -8.52
N ALA A 831 7.82 -20.42 -7.19
CA ALA A 831 8.86 -19.83 -6.36
C ALA A 831 9.59 -20.92 -5.58
N GLN A 832 10.92 -20.96 -5.67
CA GLN A 832 11.76 -21.89 -4.92
C GLN A 832 12.88 -21.14 -4.20
N ALA A 833 12.94 -21.28 -2.88
CA ALA A 833 14.01 -20.74 -2.04
C ALA A 833 14.74 -21.89 -1.33
N THR A 834 16.06 -21.95 -1.47
CA THR A 834 16.90 -23.00 -0.86
C THR A 834 18.07 -22.37 -0.11
N SER A 835 18.17 -22.65 1.19
CA SER A 835 19.28 -22.20 2.04
C SER A 835 20.06 -23.39 2.57
N ILE A 836 21.36 -23.45 2.28
CA ILE A 836 22.23 -24.58 2.59
C ILE A 836 23.37 -24.13 3.48
N VAL A 837 23.56 -24.80 4.62
CA VAL A 837 24.75 -24.69 5.46
C VAL A 837 25.48 -26.03 5.46
N ASN A 838 26.62 -26.08 4.77
CA ASN A 838 27.49 -27.24 4.76
C ASN A 838 28.50 -27.12 5.91
N SER A 839 28.27 -27.87 6.99
CA SER A 839 29.22 -28.04 8.08
C SER A 839 29.94 -29.38 7.94
N ALA A 840 31.28 -29.36 7.84
CA ALA A 840 32.10 -30.58 7.82
C ALA A 840 32.34 -31.18 9.23
N GLY A 841 31.76 -30.61 10.30
CA GLY A 841 31.97 -31.02 11.70
C GLY A 841 30.68 -31.33 12.45
N THR A 842 30.70 -32.36 13.30
CA THR A 842 29.52 -32.99 13.92
C THR A 842 28.93 -32.30 15.14
N SER A 843 29.40 -31.13 15.61
CA SER A 843 29.02 -30.69 16.97
C SER A 843 29.34 -29.25 17.36
N PHE A 844 29.00 -28.25 16.54
CA PHE A 844 29.04 -26.85 17.01
C PHE A 844 27.75 -26.10 16.67
N ALA A 845 26.77 -26.22 17.57
CA ALA A 845 25.58 -25.39 17.63
C ALA A 845 25.97 -24.01 18.17
N ILE A 846 26.08 -22.99 17.33
CA ILE A 846 26.23 -21.59 17.75
C ILE A 846 24.82 -20.98 17.81
N ALA A 847 24.34 -20.71 19.03
CA ALA A 847 22.98 -20.22 19.35
C ALA A 847 22.48 -19.01 18.50
N ASP A 848 23.40 -18.24 17.90
CA ASP A 848 23.08 -16.99 17.18
C ASP A 848 22.96 -17.15 15.65
N SER A 849 23.21 -18.34 15.09
CA SER A 849 23.18 -18.55 13.64
C SER A 849 21.76 -18.82 13.13
N SER A 850 21.28 -18.01 12.19
CA SER A 850 19.96 -18.18 11.54
C SER A 850 20.09 -18.66 10.09
N VAL A 851 19.24 -19.62 9.70
CA VAL A 851 19.17 -20.10 8.31
C VAL A 851 17.73 -19.96 7.84
N THR A 852 17.47 -19.16 6.82
CA THR A 852 16.08 -18.84 6.42
C THR A 852 15.89 -19.13 4.94
N ALA A 853 14.82 -19.82 4.56
CA ALA A 853 14.35 -19.95 3.18
C ALA A 853 12.89 -19.48 3.11
N ASN A 854 12.60 -18.52 2.24
CA ASN A 854 11.26 -17.95 2.08
C ASN A 854 10.84 -17.96 0.60
N ALA A 855 9.84 -18.78 0.26
CA ALA A 855 9.29 -18.88 -1.09
C ALA A 855 7.83 -18.40 -1.12
N ILE A 856 7.51 -17.47 -2.01
CA ILE A 856 6.17 -16.90 -2.15
C ILE A 856 5.73 -16.97 -3.62
N ALA A 857 4.62 -17.66 -3.91
CA ALA A 857 4.06 -17.77 -5.25
C ALA A 857 2.61 -17.26 -5.32
N PHE A 858 2.33 -16.37 -6.27
CA PHE A 858 1.00 -15.84 -6.55
C PHE A 858 0.59 -16.14 -8.00
N GLY A 859 -0.40 -17.00 -8.20
CA GLY A 859 -0.94 -17.26 -9.53
C GLY A 859 -1.66 -16.02 -10.11
N GLY A 860 -1.56 -15.82 -11.42
CA GLY A 860 -2.26 -14.74 -12.12
C GLY A 860 -3.77 -14.97 -12.14
N ARG A 861 -4.60 -13.94 -12.05
CA ARG A 861 -6.07 -14.10 -12.15
C ARG A 861 -6.47 -14.33 -13.60
N GLY A 862 -7.58 -15.05 -13.79
CA GLY A 862 -8.22 -15.14 -15.10
C GLY A 862 -8.80 -13.79 -15.54
N GLY A 863 -8.83 -13.57 -16.86
CA GLY A 863 -9.40 -12.38 -17.48
C GLY A 863 -10.92 -12.32 -17.33
N LEU A 864 -11.45 -11.12 -17.16
CA LEU A 864 -12.89 -10.89 -16.99
C LEU A 864 -13.59 -10.92 -18.36
N ASN A 865 -14.80 -11.49 -18.38
CA ASN A 865 -15.70 -11.43 -19.51
C ASN A 865 -17.01 -10.74 -19.10
N SER A 866 -17.30 -9.56 -19.66
CA SER A 866 -18.55 -8.84 -19.36
C SER A 866 -19.74 -9.28 -20.23
N GLY A 867 -19.51 -10.10 -21.26
CA GLY A 867 -20.49 -10.44 -22.30
C GLY A 867 -21.22 -11.77 -22.10
N GLY A 868 -21.16 -12.38 -20.91
CA GLY A 868 -21.84 -13.64 -20.61
C GLY A 868 -21.16 -14.92 -21.11
N GLY A 869 -19.95 -14.84 -21.68
CA GLY A 869 -19.12 -16.01 -21.98
C GLY A 869 -18.26 -16.45 -20.78
N LEU A 870 -17.48 -17.52 -20.95
CA LEU A 870 -16.63 -18.04 -19.89
C LEU A 870 -15.53 -17.02 -19.54
N SER A 871 -15.25 -16.83 -18.26
CA SER A 871 -14.10 -16.03 -17.82
C SER A 871 -12.79 -16.81 -17.99
N GLY A 872 -11.62 -16.20 -17.79
CA GLY A 872 -10.38 -16.96 -17.74
C GLY A 872 -10.27 -17.83 -16.48
N ARG A 873 -9.56 -18.97 -16.57
CA ARG A 873 -9.10 -19.72 -15.38
C ARG A 873 -8.01 -18.91 -14.67
N GLY A 874 -7.97 -18.97 -13.35
CA GLY A 874 -6.79 -18.48 -12.60
C GLY A 874 -5.57 -19.39 -12.78
N GLY A 875 -4.38 -18.81 -12.71
CA GLY A 875 -3.09 -19.51 -12.77
C GLY A 875 -2.74 -20.19 -11.45
N ASN A 876 -1.97 -21.27 -11.54
CA ASN A 876 -1.49 -22.06 -10.41
C ASN A 876 -0.40 -21.32 -9.62
N ALA A 877 -0.22 -21.68 -8.36
CA ALA A 877 0.83 -21.17 -7.50
C ALA A 877 1.55 -22.30 -6.75
N VAL A 878 2.86 -22.42 -6.94
CA VAL A 878 3.70 -23.43 -6.27
C VAL A 878 4.84 -22.71 -5.56
N ALA A 879 4.89 -22.84 -4.23
CA ALA A 879 5.95 -22.29 -3.40
C ALA A 879 6.70 -23.42 -2.67
N VAL A 880 8.02 -23.49 -2.83
CA VAL A 880 8.89 -24.48 -2.19
C VAL A 880 10.00 -23.77 -1.43
N ALA A 881 10.00 -23.88 -0.11
CA ALA A 881 11.08 -23.41 0.74
C ALA A 881 11.82 -24.59 1.35
N GLU A 882 13.15 -24.61 1.23
CA GLU A 882 14.00 -25.65 1.78
C GLU A 882 15.18 -25.06 2.54
N VAL A 883 15.36 -25.50 3.78
CA VAL A 883 16.57 -25.24 4.57
C VAL A 883 17.31 -26.56 4.76
N ILE A 884 18.62 -26.57 4.51
CA ILE A 884 19.51 -27.72 4.74
C ILE A 884 20.58 -27.30 5.74
N GLY A 885 20.54 -27.80 6.97
CA GLY A 885 21.45 -27.45 8.06
C GLY A 885 21.00 -26.27 8.94
N GLY A 886 21.71 -26.04 10.05
CA GLY A 886 21.51 -24.91 10.97
C GLY A 886 20.63 -25.22 12.19
N ILE A 887 20.80 -24.48 13.29
CA ILE A 887 20.09 -24.71 14.56
C ILE A 887 18.92 -23.75 14.84
N ASN A 888 18.72 -22.74 13.99
CA ASN A 888 17.56 -21.85 13.96
C ASN A 888 17.06 -21.73 12.52
N ALA A 889 16.72 -22.88 11.92
CA ALA A 889 16.22 -22.94 10.56
C ALA A 889 14.78 -22.38 10.49
N LEU A 890 14.50 -21.51 9.54
CA LEU A 890 13.15 -21.02 9.25
C LEU A 890 12.86 -21.28 7.78
N SER A 891 11.95 -22.19 7.50
CA SER A 891 11.50 -22.50 6.14
C SER A 891 10.05 -22.05 5.98
N THR A 892 9.77 -21.11 5.09
CA THR A 892 8.42 -20.56 4.89
C THR A 892 8.04 -20.62 3.42
N ALA A 893 6.97 -21.34 3.10
CA ALA A 893 6.39 -21.41 1.76
C ALA A 893 4.95 -20.87 1.78
N VAL A 894 4.66 -19.88 0.94
CA VAL A 894 3.32 -19.29 0.81
C VAL A 894 2.87 -19.38 -0.64
N ALA A 895 1.79 -20.10 -0.91
CA ALA A 895 1.19 -20.18 -2.24
C ALA A 895 -0.22 -19.60 -2.24
N SER A 896 -0.55 -18.78 -3.24
CA SER A 896 -1.89 -18.25 -3.43
C SER A 896 -2.28 -18.36 -4.89
N PRO A 897 -3.32 -19.13 -5.24
CA PRO A 897 -3.68 -19.34 -6.63
C PRO A 897 -4.35 -18.09 -7.19
N GLY A 898 -4.32 -17.95 -8.51
CA GLY A 898 -5.08 -16.93 -9.21
C GLY A 898 -6.58 -17.16 -9.09
N GLY A 899 -7.36 -16.11 -8.85
CA GLY A 899 -8.82 -16.16 -8.91
C GLY A 899 -9.32 -16.33 -10.35
N GLY A 900 -10.25 -17.26 -10.60
CA GLY A 900 -11.07 -17.26 -11.82
C GLY A 900 -12.17 -16.20 -11.71
N GLN A 901 -12.51 -15.50 -12.78
CA GLN A 901 -13.72 -14.67 -12.81
C GLN A 901 -14.95 -15.55 -13.14
N GLN A 902 -16.18 -15.08 -12.87
CA GLN A 902 -17.49 -15.76 -13.00
C GLN A 902 -17.51 -17.17 -13.64
N ASN A 903 -17.97 -18.18 -12.88
CA ASN A 903 -18.16 -19.59 -13.27
C ASN A 903 -16.91 -20.42 -13.68
N ASN A 904 -15.69 -19.87 -13.68
CA ASN A 904 -14.48 -20.63 -13.99
C ASN A 904 -13.60 -20.91 -12.77
N SER A 905 -12.96 -22.09 -12.79
CA SER A 905 -12.09 -22.57 -11.71
C SER A 905 -10.93 -21.61 -11.48
N ALA A 906 -10.60 -21.37 -10.21
CA ALA A 906 -9.34 -20.74 -9.87
C ALA A 906 -8.17 -21.71 -10.06
N GLY A 907 -6.94 -21.19 -9.96
CA GLY A 907 -5.73 -22.01 -10.04
C GLY A 907 -5.59 -22.97 -8.86
N LEU A 908 -4.66 -23.91 -8.98
CA LEU A 908 -4.23 -24.79 -7.89
C LEU A 908 -3.14 -24.10 -7.06
N ALA A 909 -3.13 -24.32 -5.75
CA ALA A 909 -2.05 -23.86 -4.87
C ALA A 909 -1.39 -25.00 -4.12
N SER A 910 -0.06 -24.98 -4.08
CA SER A 910 0.80 -25.93 -3.37
C SER A 910 1.90 -25.18 -2.64
N ALA A 911 1.99 -25.36 -1.32
CA ALA A 911 3.04 -24.78 -0.49
C ALA A 911 3.80 -25.90 0.23
N THR A 912 5.12 -25.95 0.07
CA THR A 912 5.98 -26.96 0.70
C THR A 912 7.12 -26.29 1.44
N ALA A 913 7.17 -26.45 2.77
CA ALA A 913 8.27 -25.95 3.60
C ALA A 913 9.01 -27.12 4.25
N ARG A 914 10.31 -27.22 3.97
CA ARG A 914 11.17 -28.31 4.43
C ARG A 914 12.38 -27.79 5.21
N ILE A 915 12.73 -28.48 6.29
CA ILE A 915 14.02 -28.36 6.98
C ILE A 915 14.69 -29.74 7.02
N THR A 916 15.87 -29.87 6.42
CA THR A 916 16.68 -31.09 6.39
C THR A 916 17.95 -30.87 7.21
N ASN A 917 18.34 -31.80 8.08
CA ASN A 917 19.57 -31.72 8.88
C ASN A 917 19.73 -30.46 9.76
N GLY A 918 18.64 -29.81 10.15
CA GLY A 918 18.64 -28.64 11.05
C GLY A 918 17.43 -28.63 11.99
N SER A 919 17.47 -27.83 13.04
CA SER A 919 16.38 -27.58 13.99
C SER A 919 15.75 -26.22 13.74
N GLY A 920 14.42 -26.10 13.87
CA GLY A 920 13.71 -24.84 13.64
C GLY A 920 12.25 -24.96 13.18
N VAL A 921 11.73 -23.91 12.52
CA VAL A 921 10.30 -23.79 12.16
C VAL A 921 10.10 -23.92 10.66
N ALA A 922 9.28 -24.89 10.25
CA ALA A 922 8.82 -25.02 8.87
C ALA A 922 7.32 -24.65 8.80
N GLN A 923 6.97 -23.74 7.90
CA GLN A 923 5.62 -23.19 7.73
C GLN A 923 5.21 -23.23 6.26
N ALA A 924 4.15 -23.96 5.95
CA ALA A 924 3.51 -23.95 4.64
C ALA A 924 2.11 -23.34 4.77
N GLU A 925 1.85 -22.27 4.02
CA GLU A 925 0.59 -21.54 4.06
C GLU A 925 -0.02 -21.45 2.66
N ILE A 926 -1.32 -21.73 2.54
CA ILE A 926 -2.07 -21.49 1.31
C ILE A 926 -3.13 -20.43 1.56
N ARG A 927 -3.09 -19.36 0.76
CA ARG A 927 -4.00 -18.22 0.87
C ARG A 927 -5.00 -18.21 -0.28
N ALA A 928 -6.29 -18.02 0.01
CA ALA A 928 -7.25 -17.71 -1.04
C ALA A 928 -6.95 -16.35 -1.71
N PRO A 929 -7.32 -16.16 -2.99
CA PRO A 929 -7.12 -14.90 -3.69
C PRO A 929 -7.92 -13.75 -3.05
N LEU A 930 -7.22 -12.73 -2.53
CA LEU A 930 -7.72 -11.65 -1.66
C LEU A 930 -8.94 -10.82 -2.10
N ASN A 931 -9.43 -10.88 -3.35
CA ASN A 931 -10.39 -9.89 -3.87
C ASN A 931 -11.59 -10.45 -4.67
N ASN A 932 -11.97 -11.73 -4.56
CA ASN A 932 -13.23 -12.19 -5.16
C ASN A 932 -13.83 -13.40 -4.41
N PRO A 933 -14.77 -13.20 -3.46
CA PRO A 933 -15.31 -14.28 -2.63
C PRO A 933 -16.20 -15.28 -3.37
N THR A 934 -16.51 -15.05 -4.65
CA THR A 934 -17.50 -15.86 -5.38
C THR A 934 -16.92 -17.08 -6.10
N ASN A 935 -15.61 -17.12 -6.37
CA ASN A 935 -14.93 -18.22 -7.07
C ASN A 935 -13.55 -18.49 -6.44
N SER A 936 -13.50 -19.33 -5.41
CA SER A 936 -12.23 -19.68 -4.75
C SER A 936 -11.56 -20.88 -5.41
N GLY A 937 -10.23 -20.90 -5.39
CA GLY A 937 -9.42 -21.97 -5.96
C GLY A 937 -9.53 -23.29 -5.22
N ILE A 938 -9.21 -24.37 -5.94
CA ILE A 938 -9.02 -25.69 -5.36
C ILE A 938 -7.64 -25.66 -4.70
N VAL A 939 -7.62 -25.69 -3.37
CA VAL A 939 -6.40 -25.86 -2.58
C VAL A 939 -6.03 -27.33 -2.62
N THR A 940 -4.84 -27.64 -3.12
CA THR A 940 -4.44 -29.04 -3.34
C THR A 940 -3.61 -29.60 -2.20
N GLN A 941 -2.61 -28.86 -1.69
CA GLN A 941 -1.69 -29.43 -0.70
C GLN A 941 -0.81 -28.39 0.01
N ALA A 942 -0.92 -28.27 1.34
CA ALA A 942 0.09 -27.62 2.19
C ALA A 942 0.90 -28.71 2.91
N THR A 943 2.22 -28.71 2.76
CA THR A 943 3.12 -29.74 3.30
C THR A 943 4.24 -29.09 4.12
N VAL A 944 4.39 -29.53 5.36
CA VAL A 944 5.50 -29.17 6.25
C VAL A 944 6.31 -30.43 6.57
N SER A 945 7.65 -30.37 6.56
CA SER A 945 8.53 -31.49 6.92
C SER A 945 9.84 -31.05 7.58
N ILE A 946 10.29 -31.72 8.65
CA ILE A 946 11.54 -31.48 9.39
C ILE A 946 12.28 -32.83 9.59
N THR A 947 13.62 -32.86 9.46
CA THR A 947 14.38 -34.14 9.36
C THR A 947 15.46 -34.43 10.44
N ARG A 948 15.80 -33.62 11.47
CA ARG A 948 16.85 -34.06 12.45
C ARG A 948 16.93 -33.49 13.90
N ASN A 949 17.24 -34.43 14.84
CA ASN A 949 17.62 -34.43 16.28
C ASN A 949 16.47 -34.33 17.35
N GLY A 950 15.58 -35.30 17.59
CA GLY A 950 15.50 -36.70 17.19
C GLY A 950 14.62 -36.92 15.96
N ARG A 951 14.54 -38.16 15.49
CA ARG A 951 13.82 -38.49 14.26
C ARG A 951 12.31 -38.37 14.54
N ILE A 952 11.73 -37.24 14.14
CA ILE A 952 10.29 -37.02 14.00
C ILE A 952 9.99 -36.47 12.61
N SER A 953 9.58 -37.35 11.69
CA SER A 953 8.95 -36.92 10.45
C SER A 953 7.51 -36.54 10.76
N SER A 954 7.20 -35.25 10.77
CA SER A 954 5.81 -34.81 10.73
C SER A 954 5.45 -34.30 9.34
N ASN A 955 4.50 -34.98 8.69
CA ASN A 955 3.83 -34.46 7.49
C ASN A 955 2.43 -34.02 7.92
N ILE A 956 2.21 -32.70 7.93
CA ILE A 956 0.92 -32.10 8.25
C ILE A 956 0.28 -31.73 6.94
N GLU A 957 -0.82 -32.40 6.61
CA GLU A 957 -1.65 -32.10 5.45
C GLU A 957 -3.01 -31.59 5.93
N ALA A 958 -3.26 -30.30 5.70
CA ALA A 958 -4.58 -29.73 5.80
C ALA A 958 -5.15 -29.65 4.37
N SER A 959 -6.12 -30.51 4.06
CA SER A 959 -6.71 -30.62 2.73
C SER A 959 -8.23 -30.45 2.78
N ILE A 960 -8.78 -29.80 1.77
CA ILE A 960 -10.22 -29.56 1.59
C ILE A 960 -10.59 -30.18 0.25
N THR A 961 -11.41 -31.22 0.26
CA THR A 961 -11.60 -32.05 -0.95
C THR A 961 -12.69 -31.52 -1.89
N THR A 962 -13.54 -30.58 -1.47
CA THR A 962 -14.62 -30.03 -2.31
C THR A 962 -15.11 -28.65 -1.84
N GLY A 963 -15.30 -27.69 -2.77
CA GLY A 963 -15.99 -26.40 -2.57
C GLY A 963 -15.09 -25.17 -2.32
N ASN A 964 -15.50 -23.97 -2.78
CA ASN A 964 -14.79 -22.68 -2.62
C ASN A 964 -14.22 -22.48 -1.20
N ILE A 965 -12.92 -22.13 -1.12
CA ILE A 965 -12.07 -22.09 0.09
C ILE A 965 -11.70 -20.65 0.48
N THR A 966 -11.55 -20.35 1.77
CA THR A 966 -10.92 -19.10 2.25
C THR A 966 -9.50 -19.31 2.82
N SER A 967 -9.17 -20.42 3.48
CA SER A 967 -7.78 -20.72 3.95
C SER A 967 -7.54 -22.17 4.42
N ALA A 968 -6.32 -22.70 4.27
CA ALA A 968 -5.86 -23.95 4.93
C ALA A 968 -4.45 -23.75 5.50
N THR A 969 -4.23 -24.18 6.76
CA THR A 969 -2.96 -23.94 7.47
C THR A 969 -2.40 -25.23 8.07
N ALA A 970 -1.17 -25.57 7.69
CA ALA A 970 -0.36 -26.64 8.28
C ALA A 970 0.88 -26.03 8.95
N ARG A 971 1.07 -26.25 10.26
CA ARG A 971 2.20 -25.66 11.02
C ARG A 971 2.82 -26.65 11.99
N ASN A 972 4.14 -26.81 11.89
CA ASN A 972 4.97 -27.47 12.91
C ASN A 972 5.83 -26.42 13.62
N THR A 973 5.78 -26.36 14.95
CA THR A 973 6.58 -25.38 15.73
C THR A 973 7.35 -26.11 16.83
N GLU A 974 8.66 -25.93 16.87
CA GLU A 974 9.57 -26.55 17.86
C GLU A 974 9.77 -25.66 19.13
N ALA A 975 9.07 -24.52 19.28
CA ALA A 975 9.28 -23.61 20.42
C ALA A 975 8.06 -22.74 20.87
N GLN A 976 7.66 -22.96 22.14
CA GLN A 976 7.27 -22.01 23.20
C GLN A 976 6.03 -21.08 23.09
N THR A 977 4.88 -21.56 22.61
CA THR A 977 3.62 -21.01 23.13
C THR A 977 2.56 -22.09 23.12
N ALA A 978 1.87 -22.30 24.24
CA ALA A 978 0.76 -23.23 24.29
C ALA A 978 -0.25 -22.87 23.20
N ASN A 979 -0.53 -23.82 22.32
CA ASN A 979 -1.59 -23.68 21.33
C ASN A 979 -2.91 -23.65 22.09
N THR A 980 -3.53 -22.48 22.20
CA THR A 980 -4.90 -22.37 22.72
C THR A 980 -5.87 -22.21 21.57
N ASN A 981 -7.02 -22.90 21.65
CA ASN A 981 -8.09 -22.85 20.64
C ASN A 981 -8.65 -21.44 20.35
N SER A 982 -8.33 -20.44 21.17
CA SER A 982 -8.73 -19.03 20.99
C SER A 982 -8.24 -18.39 19.69
N GLY A 983 -7.22 -18.94 19.02
CA GLY A 983 -6.69 -18.42 17.76
C GLY A 983 -7.09 -19.23 16.52
N LEU A 984 -8.03 -20.17 16.64
CA LEU A 984 -8.44 -21.08 15.56
C LEU A 984 -9.74 -20.69 14.85
N VAL A 985 -10.55 -19.81 15.45
CA VAL A 985 -11.81 -19.33 14.87
C VAL A 985 -11.55 -18.62 13.54
N GLY A 986 -12.27 -19.03 12.48
CA GLY A 986 -12.17 -18.45 11.12
C GLY A 986 -11.15 -19.13 10.20
N ILE A 987 -10.63 -20.32 10.54
CA ILE A 987 -9.76 -21.12 9.67
C ILE A 987 -10.53 -22.35 9.19
N ASP A 988 -10.64 -22.56 7.88
CA ASP A 988 -11.52 -23.59 7.34
C ASP A 988 -11.04 -25.02 7.72
N GLY A 989 -9.73 -25.25 7.74
CA GLY A 989 -9.11 -26.48 8.24
C GLY A 989 -7.77 -26.19 8.93
N VAL A 990 -7.58 -26.73 10.14
CA VAL A 990 -6.37 -26.52 10.92
C VAL A 990 -5.84 -27.82 11.52
N ALA A 991 -4.54 -28.04 11.31
CA ALA A 991 -3.75 -29.03 12.00
C ALA A 991 -2.45 -28.39 12.48
N ARG A 992 -2.27 -28.32 13.80
CA ARG A 992 -1.06 -27.79 14.46
C ARG A 992 -0.48 -28.85 15.35
N ILE A 993 0.84 -28.97 15.36
CA ILE A 993 1.57 -29.82 16.29
C ILE A 993 2.77 -29.07 16.87
N ASN A 994 2.97 -29.28 18.17
CA ASN A 994 4.17 -28.93 18.91
C ASN A 994 4.79 -30.24 19.39
N LEU A 995 5.92 -30.62 18.82
CA LEU A 995 6.64 -31.84 19.15
C LEU A 995 7.55 -31.60 20.35
N LEU A 996 7.65 -32.58 21.25
CA LEU A 996 8.45 -32.51 22.47
C LEU A 996 8.20 -31.20 23.26
N PRO A 997 6.93 -30.88 23.58
CA PRO A 997 6.59 -29.60 24.20
C PRO A 997 7.27 -29.46 25.56
N ASP A 998 7.80 -28.28 25.86
CA ASP A 998 8.36 -28.02 27.19
C ASP A 998 7.31 -28.12 28.31
N ALA A 999 7.79 -28.32 29.54
CA ALA A 999 6.94 -28.51 30.71
C ALA A 999 6.00 -27.31 31.00
N ALA A 1000 6.37 -26.08 30.59
CA ALA A 1000 5.54 -24.91 30.80
C ALA A 1000 4.33 -24.92 29.85
N ASN A 1001 4.53 -25.25 28.58
CA ASN A 1001 3.47 -25.38 27.59
C ASN A 1001 2.52 -26.53 27.96
N VAL A 1002 3.08 -27.66 28.41
CA VAL A 1002 2.29 -28.81 28.84
C VAL A 1002 1.45 -28.46 30.08
N SER A 1003 2.05 -27.83 31.09
CA SER A 1003 1.34 -27.37 32.28
C SER A 1003 0.21 -26.39 31.94
N GLN A 1004 0.44 -25.49 30.99
CA GLN A 1004 -0.59 -24.57 30.50
C GLN A 1004 -1.72 -25.30 29.76
N ALA A 1005 -1.41 -26.27 28.89
CA ALA A 1005 -2.42 -27.04 28.16
C ALA A 1005 -3.28 -27.90 29.11
N LEU A 1006 -2.65 -28.48 30.14
CA LEU A 1006 -3.31 -29.28 31.17
C LEU A 1006 -4.11 -28.43 32.18
N SER A 1007 -3.94 -27.11 32.20
CA SER A 1007 -4.69 -26.22 33.08
C SER A 1007 -6.19 -26.23 32.73
N GLY A 1008 -6.97 -26.98 33.51
CA GLY A 1008 -8.41 -27.16 33.30
C GLY A 1008 -8.82 -28.58 32.88
N ASN A 1009 -7.86 -29.46 32.62
CA ASN A 1009 -8.07 -30.86 32.21
C ASN A 1009 -7.46 -31.79 33.27
N LEU A 1010 -8.15 -31.92 34.41
CA LEU A 1010 -7.60 -32.61 35.60
C LEU A 1010 -7.45 -34.12 35.37
N ASN A 1011 -8.40 -34.77 34.70
CA ASN A 1011 -8.31 -36.21 34.43
C ASN A 1011 -7.13 -36.49 33.49
N VAL A 1012 -6.88 -35.64 32.50
CA VAL A 1012 -5.71 -35.77 31.62
C VAL A 1012 -4.42 -35.52 32.42
N ALA A 1013 -4.38 -34.48 33.26
CA ALA A 1013 -3.23 -34.14 34.08
C ALA A 1013 -2.83 -35.24 35.08
N GLU A 1014 -3.81 -35.97 35.65
CA GLU A 1014 -3.58 -37.11 36.54
C GLU A 1014 -2.87 -38.30 35.87
N ASN A 1015 -2.73 -38.29 34.55
CA ASN A 1015 -2.07 -39.35 33.79
C ASN A 1015 -0.73 -38.93 33.17
N PHE A 1016 -0.25 -37.70 33.42
CA PHE A 1016 1.05 -37.24 32.93
C PHE A 1016 1.88 -36.65 34.07
N ASP A 1017 2.96 -37.33 34.45
CA ASP A 1017 3.87 -36.86 35.50
C ASP A 1017 4.93 -35.90 34.94
N LEU A 1018 4.60 -34.60 34.92
CA LEU A 1018 5.50 -33.55 34.42
C LEU A 1018 6.80 -33.38 35.24
N THR A 1019 6.85 -33.98 36.43
CA THR A 1019 8.01 -33.90 37.34
C THR A 1019 8.77 -35.21 37.45
N GLY A 1020 8.30 -36.27 36.79
CA GLY A 1020 8.86 -37.62 36.90
C GLY A 1020 9.04 -38.28 35.53
N GLY A 1021 8.62 -39.54 35.42
CA GLY A 1021 9.06 -40.44 34.34
C GLY A 1021 8.29 -40.36 33.02
N SER A 1022 7.35 -39.42 32.86
CA SER A 1022 6.56 -39.31 31.63
C SER A 1022 7.28 -38.46 30.58
N ASP A 1023 7.31 -38.93 29.33
CA ASP A 1023 7.86 -38.18 28.19
C ASP A 1023 6.71 -37.62 27.34
N MET A 1024 6.66 -36.29 27.19
CA MET A 1024 5.65 -35.62 26.36
C MET A 1024 6.14 -35.59 24.92
N LEU A 1025 5.45 -36.30 24.05
CA LEU A 1025 5.90 -36.52 22.67
C LEU A 1025 5.30 -35.47 21.72
N ALA A 1026 4.02 -35.09 21.93
CA ALA A 1026 3.38 -34.04 21.14
C ALA A 1026 2.22 -33.35 21.88
N LEU A 1027 1.98 -32.08 21.52
CA LEU A 1027 0.75 -31.35 21.79
C LEU A 1027 0.16 -30.91 20.44
N MET A 1028 -1.05 -31.33 20.12
CA MET A 1028 -1.70 -31.04 18.84
C MET A 1028 -2.99 -30.26 19.05
N SER A 1029 -3.31 -29.38 18.10
CA SER A 1029 -4.63 -28.75 17.99
C SER A 1029 -5.16 -29.03 16.59
N VAL A 1030 -6.35 -29.61 16.50
CA VAL A 1030 -6.96 -29.98 15.22
C VAL A 1030 -8.39 -29.51 15.18
N GLY A 1031 -8.85 -29.09 14.01
CA GLY A 1031 -10.24 -28.73 13.80
C GLY A 1031 -10.55 -28.32 12.38
N ALA A 1032 -11.80 -27.97 12.18
CA ALA A 1032 -12.31 -27.39 10.94
C ALA A 1032 -13.50 -26.49 11.25
N MET A 1033 -13.74 -25.51 10.39
CA MET A 1033 -14.92 -24.66 10.42
C MET A 1033 -15.30 -24.28 9.01
N GLN A 1034 -16.57 -23.99 8.77
CA GLN A 1034 -17.04 -23.50 7.50
C GLN A 1034 -17.20 -21.98 7.61
N ASP A 1035 -16.23 -21.18 7.14
CA ASP A 1035 -16.37 -19.69 7.16
C ASP A 1035 -16.86 -19.12 5.82
N SER A 1036 -17.06 -19.97 4.81
CA SER A 1036 -17.46 -19.55 3.46
C SER A 1036 -18.87 -19.99 3.08
N SER A 1037 -19.52 -19.28 2.15
CA SER A 1037 -20.93 -19.44 1.80
C SER A 1037 -21.35 -20.75 1.13
N ASN A 1038 -20.46 -21.73 1.03
CA ASN A 1038 -20.74 -23.00 0.40
C ASN A 1038 -21.27 -24.02 1.41
N ILE A 1039 -22.27 -24.78 0.99
CA ILE A 1039 -22.91 -25.82 1.79
C ILE A 1039 -22.29 -27.16 1.40
N GLY A 1040 -21.74 -27.90 2.38
CA GLY A 1040 -21.36 -29.32 2.23
C GLY A 1040 -19.88 -29.57 1.93
N ASN A 1041 -18.97 -28.94 2.65
CA ASN A 1041 -17.53 -29.16 2.49
C ASN A 1041 -17.04 -30.34 3.36
N ARG A 1042 -16.05 -31.07 2.84
CA ARG A 1042 -15.30 -32.10 3.58
C ARG A 1042 -13.88 -31.62 3.86
N PHE A 1043 -13.53 -31.57 5.13
CA PHE A 1043 -12.21 -31.22 5.63
C PHE A 1043 -11.49 -32.50 6.03
N SER A 1044 -10.25 -32.68 5.57
CA SER A 1044 -9.40 -33.81 5.93
C SER A 1044 -8.09 -33.28 6.51
N ASN A 1045 -7.87 -33.54 7.79
CA ASN A 1045 -6.62 -33.26 8.47
C ASN A 1045 -5.88 -34.58 8.68
N ASN A 1046 -4.67 -34.69 8.12
CA ASN A 1046 -3.80 -35.84 8.35
C ASN A 1046 -2.50 -35.37 9.03
N ILE A 1047 -2.17 -36.00 10.16
CA ILE A 1047 -0.93 -35.79 10.89
C ILE A 1047 -0.22 -37.14 10.96
N ASN A 1048 0.90 -37.27 10.26
CA ASN A 1048 1.75 -38.45 10.36
C ASN A 1048 2.95 -38.12 11.24
N LEU A 1049 3.27 -38.94 12.24
CA LEU A 1049 4.43 -38.85 13.12
C LEU A 1049 5.26 -40.12 12.95
N SER A 1050 6.58 -40.01 12.98
CA SER A 1050 7.49 -41.15 12.97
C SER A 1050 8.52 -40.92 14.06
N LEU A 1051 8.37 -41.56 15.22
CA LEU A 1051 9.05 -41.21 16.46
C LEU A 1051 10.19 -42.20 16.76
N ASP A 1052 11.41 -41.72 16.93
CA ASP A 1052 12.51 -42.56 17.43
C ASP A 1052 12.33 -42.86 18.91
N MET A 1053 11.80 -44.06 19.21
CA MET A 1053 11.51 -44.46 20.58
C MET A 1053 12.75 -44.94 21.35
N SER A 1054 13.91 -45.05 20.69
CA SER A 1054 15.16 -45.45 21.36
C SER A 1054 15.72 -44.34 22.25
N GLU A 1055 15.25 -43.10 22.08
CA GLU A 1055 15.65 -41.94 22.88
C GLU A 1055 14.91 -41.85 24.23
N LEU A 1056 13.86 -42.66 24.44
CA LEU A 1056 13.08 -42.65 25.69
C LEU A 1056 13.77 -43.48 26.77
N SER A 1057 13.97 -42.87 27.94
CA SER A 1057 14.74 -43.48 29.04
C SER A 1057 13.99 -44.60 29.78
N THR A 1058 12.66 -44.58 29.73
CA THR A 1058 11.79 -45.60 30.32
C THR A 1058 10.63 -45.91 29.39
N GLN A 1059 10.43 -47.19 29.07
CA GLN A 1059 9.28 -47.62 28.29
C GLN A 1059 8.03 -47.65 29.17
N GLN A 1060 6.96 -47.00 28.73
CA GLN A 1060 5.65 -46.97 29.39
C GLN A 1060 4.54 -47.19 28.36
N GLU A 1061 3.29 -46.90 28.71
CA GLU A 1061 2.16 -46.98 27.80
C GLU A 1061 2.04 -45.72 26.96
N LEU A 1062 1.43 -45.89 25.79
CA LEU A 1062 1.18 -44.80 24.89
C LEU A 1062 -0.16 -44.16 25.19
N LEU A 1063 -0.12 -42.96 25.79
CA LEU A 1063 -1.30 -42.27 26.26
C LEU A 1063 -1.64 -41.06 25.39
N PHE A 1064 -2.94 -40.89 25.16
CA PHE A 1064 -3.50 -39.81 24.36
C PHE A 1064 -4.60 -39.09 25.15
N GLY A 1065 -4.36 -37.83 25.53
CA GLY A 1065 -5.30 -37.01 26.28
C GLY A 1065 -6.02 -36.00 25.40
N PHE A 1066 -7.34 -35.91 25.52
CA PHE A 1066 -8.17 -34.94 24.81
C PHE A 1066 -8.56 -33.76 25.71
N MET A 1067 -8.46 -32.55 25.18
CA MET A 1067 -8.56 -31.31 25.96
C MET A 1067 -9.31 -30.21 25.21
N ASN A 1068 -9.93 -29.32 25.98
CA ASN A 1068 -10.46 -28.03 25.52
C ASN A 1068 -11.28 -28.04 24.21
N PRO A 1069 -12.27 -28.92 24.01
CA PRO A 1069 -13.05 -28.86 22.77
C PRO A 1069 -13.80 -27.53 22.68
N VAL A 1070 -13.81 -26.93 21.49
CA VAL A 1070 -14.51 -25.70 21.16
C VAL A 1070 -15.32 -25.93 19.90
N PHE A 1071 -16.58 -25.53 19.90
CA PHE A 1071 -17.41 -25.58 18.70
C PHE A 1071 -18.03 -24.21 18.41
N THR A 1072 -18.34 -23.99 17.14
CA THR A 1072 -19.06 -22.83 16.65
C THR A 1072 -20.30 -23.30 15.87
N GLY A 1073 -21.37 -22.50 15.86
CA GLY A 1073 -22.62 -22.88 15.19
C GLY A 1073 -23.18 -24.22 15.69
N ASN A 1074 -23.57 -25.10 14.77
CA ASN A 1074 -23.96 -26.49 15.04
C ASN A 1074 -22.79 -27.48 14.99
N GLY A 1075 -21.55 -27.00 14.84
CA GLY A 1075 -20.33 -27.80 14.81
C GLY A 1075 -20.06 -28.52 13.48
N PHE A 1076 -20.59 -29.73 13.30
CA PHE A 1076 -20.39 -30.54 12.11
C PHE A 1076 -21.59 -31.48 11.87
N ASP A 1077 -21.74 -31.98 10.64
CA ASP A 1077 -22.73 -33.01 10.32
C ASP A 1077 -22.20 -34.41 10.65
N LEU A 1078 -20.94 -34.68 10.27
CA LEU A 1078 -20.22 -35.91 10.57
C LEU A 1078 -18.75 -35.59 10.89
N MET A 1079 -18.23 -36.19 11.94
CA MET A 1079 -16.79 -36.19 12.23
C MET A 1079 -16.32 -37.64 12.33
N THR A 1080 -15.19 -37.95 11.70
CA THR A 1080 -14.49 -39.23 11.88
C THR A 1080 -13.10 -38.96 12.43
N PHE A 1081 -12.70 -39.72 13.45
CA PHE A 1081 -11.39 -39.65 14.06
C PHE A 1081 -10.76 -41.04 14.07
N GLN A 1082 -9.62 -41.15 13.42
CA GLN A 1082 -8.88 -42.40 13.24
C GLN A 1082 -7.44 -42.24 13.69
N ILE A 1083 -6.90 -43.28 14.32
CA ILE A 1083 -5.49 -43.39 14.69
C ILE A 1083 -4.95 -44.67 14.08
N PHE A 1084 -3.85 -44.54 13.35
CA PHE A 1084 -3.07 -45.65 12.81
C PHE A 1084 -1.74 -45.73 13.56
N GLN A 1085 -1.32 -46.95 13.87
CA GLN A 1085 0.00 -47.28 14.40
C GLN A 1085 0.62 -48.32 13.46
N GLU A 1086 1.81 -48.04 12.93
CA GLU A 1086 2.48 -48.90 11.93
C GLU A 1086 1.57 -49.18 10.72
N ASN A 1087 0.89 -48.14 10.23
CA ASN A 1087 -0.15 -48.21 9.18
C ASN A 1087 -1.36 -49.14 9.51
N THR A 1088 -1.48 -49.61 10.75
CA THR A 1088 -2.59 -50.43 11.23
C THR A 1088 -3.59 -49.56 12.00
N LEU A 1089 -4.87 -49.60 11.64
CA LEU A 1089 -5.93 -48.85 12.32
C LEU A 1089 -6.11 -49.38 13.76
N VAL A 1090 -5.72 -48.59 14.75
CA VAL A 1090 -5.82 -48.95 16.18
C VAL A 1090 -7.01 -48.29 16.88
N PHE A 1091 -7.53 -47.19 16.32
CA PHE A 1091 -8.71 -46.51 16.82
C PHE A 1091 -9.53 -45.91 15.68
N ASP A 1092 -10.85 -46.11 15.70
CA ASP A 1092 -11.78 -45.54 14.73
C ASP A 1092 -13.09 -45.18 15.44
N THR A 1093 -13.46 -43.90 15.44
CA THR A 1093 -14.72 -43.42 16.00
C THR A 1093 -15.34 -42.36 15.10
N ALA A 1094 -16.65 -42.46 14.91
CA ALA A 1094 -17.45 -41.46 14.20
C ALA A 1094 -18.43 -40.77 15.15
N PHE A 1095 -18.56 -39.46 15.00
CA PHE A 1095 -19.49 -38.62 15.75
C PHE A 1095 -20.50 -38.01 14.79
N SER A 1096 -21.79 -38.19 15.08
CA SER A 1096 -22.90 -37.56 14.35
C SER A 1096 -23.57 -36.43 15.15
N SER A 1097 -22.95 -36.00 16.26
CA SER A 1097 -23.43 -34.88 17.07
C SER A 1097 -22.30 -34.21 17.84
N VAL A 1098 -22.37 -32.89 17.98
CA VAL A 1098 -21.40 -32.09 18.75
C VAL A 1098 -21.33 -32.53 20.20
N LEU A 1099 -22.47 -32.80 20.85
CA LEU A 1099 -22.49 -33.18 22.26
C LEU A 1099 -21.72 -34.49 22.52
N ALA A 1100 -21.82 -35.47 21.60
CA ALA A 1100 -21.06 -36.71 21.70
C ALA A 1100 -19.56 -36.49 21.53
N ALA A 1101 -19.16 -35.64 20.57
CA ALA A 1101 -17.77 -35.28 20.39
C ALA A 1101 -17.24 -34.45 21.57
N GLU A 1102 -17.97 -33.44 22.04
CA GLU A 1102 -17.60 -32.64 23.21
C GLU A 1102 -17.37 -33.53 24.44
N SER A 1103 -18.28 -34.46 24.73
CA SER A 1103 -18.10 -35.40 25.84
C SER A 1103 -16.89 -36.31 25.67
N PHE A 1104 -16.54 -36.68 24.44
CA PHE A 1104 -15.38 -37.52 24.15
C PHE A 1104 -14.06 -36.75 24.21
N PHE A 1105 -14.05 -35.50 23.74
CA PHE A 1105 -12.85 -34.66 23.66
C PHE A 1105 -12.64 -33.80 24.91
N THR A 1106 -13.55 -33.79 25.88
CA THR A 1106 -13.41 -33.06 27.15
C THR A 1106 -12.78 -33.93 28.24
N ASP A 1107 -11.51 -33.66 28.54
CA ASP A 1107 -10.81 -34.21 29.71
C ASP A 1107 -10.89 -35.75 29.80
N GLN A 1108 -10.67 -36.41 28.65
CA GLN A 1108 -10.67 -37.87 28.52
C GLN A 1108 -9.28 -38.38 28.13
N MET A 1109 -8.98 -39.60 28.55
CA MET A 1109 -7.76 -40.33 28.20
C MET A 1109 -8.08 -41.55 27.34
N LEU A 1110 -7.31 -41.72 26.27
CA LEU A 1110 -7.27 -42.92 25.44
C LEU A 1110 -5.90 -43.58 25.62
N ASN A 1111 -5.91 -44.85 26.01
CA ASN A 1111 -4.69 -45.66 26.13
C ASN A 1111 -4.56 -46.53 24.88
N LEU A 1112 -3.49 -46.32 24.11
CA LEU A 1112 -3.18 -47.11 22.92
C LEU A 1112 -2.37 -48.37 23.25
N GLY A 1113 -1.99 -48.54 24.51
CA GLY A 1113 -1.31 -49.72 25.04
C GLY A 1113 0.21 -49.61 25.01
N ASP A 1114 0.85 -50.76 25.18
CA ASP A 1114 2.30 -50.91 25.12
C ASP A 1114 2.76 -50.80 23.66
N TRP A 1115 3.42 -49.69 23.33
CA TRP A 1115 3.92 -49.41 21.99
C TRP A 1115 5.09 -50.32 21.59
N THR A 1116 5.72 -51.05 22.52
CA THR A 1116 6.87 -51.91 22.20
C THR A 1116 6.49 -53.19 21.46
N GLN A 1117 5.22 -53.60 21.50
CA GLN A 1117 4.77 -54.80 20.82
C GLN A 1117 4.52 -54.52 19.32
N GLY A 1118 5.35 -55.10 18.47
CA GLY A 1118 5.16 -55.07 17.01
C GLY A 1118 5.91 -53.95 16.27
N LEU A 1119 6.80 -53.22 16.94
CA LEU A 1119 7.66 -52.23 16.27
C LEU A 1119 8.91 -52.87 15.65
N GLU A 1120 9.18 -52.52 14.39
CA GLU A 1120 10.45 -52.75 13.71
C GLU A 1120 11.10 -51.40 13.34
N GLY A 1121 11.53 -50.62 14.34
CA GLY A 1121 12.22 -49.34 14.14
C GLY A 1121 11.58 -48.17 14.88
N ASP A 1122 11.46 -47.03 14.19
CA ASP A 1122 10.77 -45.84 14.67
C ASP A 1122 9.25 -46.14 14.77
N LEU A 1123 8.56 -45.54 15.74
CA LEU A 1123 7.10 -45.66 15.90
C LEU A 1123 6.39 -44.73 14.91
N ASP A 1124 5.72 -45.31 13.93
CA ASP A 1124 4.92 -44.59 12.94
C ASP A 1124 3.46 -44.47 13.41
N LEU A 1125 3.02 -43.24 13.66
CA LEU A 1125 1.63 -42.90 13.97
C LEU A 1125 1.02 -42.05 12.89
N ALA A 1126 -0.26 -42.26 12.57
CA ALA A 1126 -1.02 -41.34 11.75
C ALA A 1126 -2.38 -41.03 12.39
N PHE A 1127 -2.73 -39.76 12.40
CA PHE A 1127 -4.03 -39.26 12.86
C PHE A 1127 -4.78 -38.74 11.64
N ALA A 1128 -5.91 -39.36 11.32
CA ALA A 1128 -6.79 -38.92 10.26
C ALA A 1128 -8.10 -38.41 10.87
N ILE A 1129 -8.41 -37.14 10.61
CA ILE A 1129 -9.62 -36.49 11.09
C ILE A 1129 -10.36 -35.94 9.88
N ASN A 1130 -11.58 -36.43 9.64
CA ASN A 1130 -12.45 -35.88 8.60
C ASN A 1130 -13.68 -35.22 9.21
N PHE A 1131 -14.01 -34.02 8.74
CA PHE A 1131 -15.26 -33.32 9.05
C PHE A 1131 -16.08 -33.14 7.78
N ASP A 1132 -17.36 -33.47 7.83
CA ASP A 1132 -18.36 -33.03 6.87
C ASP A 1132 -19.16 -31.89 7.54
N ILE A 1133 -19.10 -30.67 6.99
CA ILE A 1133 -19.74 -29.46 7.55
C ILE A 1133 -20.59 -28.78 6.47
N SER A 1134 -21.88 -28.60 6.75
CA SER A 1134 -22.84 -28.06 5.77
C SER A 1134 -23.19 -26.58 5.94
N GLN A 1135 -22.98 -25.94 7.09
CA GLN A 1135 -23.43 -24.55 7.32
C GLN A 1135 -22.30 -23.59 7.66
N ILE A 1136 -22.42 -22.35 7.19
CA ILE A 1136 -21.49 -21.26 7.54
C ILE A 1136 -21.54 -21.00 9.05
N GLY A 1137 -20.37 -20.87 9.66
CA GLY A 1137 -20.20 -20.65 11.09
C GLY A 1137 -20.13 -21.95 11.90
N ASP A 1138 -20.44 -23.10 11.30
CA ASP A 1138 -20.32 -24.40 11.97
C ASP A 1138 -18.84 -24.81 12.00
N GLY A 1139 -18.35 -25.26 13.16
CA GLY A 1139 -16.97 -25.73 13.30
C GLY A 1139 -16.71 -26.45 14.62
N PHE A 1140 -15.66 -27.26 14.66
CA PHE A 1140 -15.23 -27.99 15.85
C PHE A 1140 -13.70 -28.08 15.90
N TYR A 1141 -13.16 -27.80 17.08
CA TYR A 1141 -11.74 -27.78 17.39
C TYR A 1141 -11.50 -28.49 18.72
N PHE A 1142 -10.35 -29.13 18.87
CA PHE A 1142 -9.93 -29.71 20.14
C PHE A 1142 -8.41 -29.75 20.23
N ASP A 1143 -7.92 -29.68 21.47
CA ASP A 1143 -6.52 -29.88 21.80
C ASP A 1143 -6.29 -31.33 22.20
N THR A 1144 -5.09 -31.84 21.97
CA THR A 1144 -4.68 -33.18 22.39
C THR A 1144 -3.24 -33.16 22.86
N ILE A 1145 -2.94 -34.00 23.85
CA ILE A 1145 -1.59 -34.26 24.31
C ILE A 1145 -1.30 -35.75 24.14
N TYR A 1146 -0.08 -36.04 23.75
CA TYR A 1146 0.37 -37.38 23.44
C TYR A 1146 1.73 -37.61 24.11
N GLY A 1147 1.87 -38.73 24.81
CA GLY A 1147 3.07 -39.01 25.57
C GLY A 1147 3.23 -40.47 25.97
N ASN A 1148 4.48 -40.83 26.27
CA ASN A 1148 4.87 -42.08 26.89
C ASN A 1148 4.68 -41.91 28.41
N SER A 1149 3.67 -42.56 28.98
CA SER A 1149 3.27 -42.38 30.39
C SER A 1149 2.58 -43.63 30.96
N THR A 1150 2.25 -43.62 32.26
CA THR A 1150 1.54 -44.73 32.92
C THR A 1150 0.22 -44.22 33.49
N ILE A 1151 -0.88 -44.94 33.28
CA ILE A 1151 -2.18 -44.54 33.84
C ILE A 1151 -2.07 -44.31 35.36
N GLY A 1152 -2.50 -43.14 35.82
CA GLY A 1152 -2.49 -42.73 37.22
C GLY A 1152 -1.11 -42.33 37.78
N SER A 1153 -0.08 -42.12 36.94
CA SER A 1153 1.23 -41.67 37.41
C SER A 1153 1.28 -40.17 37.74
N GLY A 1154 0.30 -39.38 37.28
CA GLY A 1154 0.23 -37.96 37.61
C GLY A 1154 0.09 -37.75 39.11
N VAL A 1155 0.72 -36.68 39.60
CA VAL A 1155 0.72 -36.37 41.03
C VAL A 1155 -0.70 -36.01 41.44
N VAL A 1156 -1.46 -36.96 41.99
CA VAL A 1156 -2.78 -36.67 42.56
C VAL A 1156 -2.56 -35.59 43.61
N PRO A 1157 -3.17 -34.38 43.48
CA PRO A 1157 -3.08 -33.36 44.50
C PRO A 1157 -3.63 -33.97 45.77
N ILE A 1158 -2.74 -34.35 46.70
CA ILE A 1158 -3.15 -34.92 47.98
C ILE A 1158 -4.08 -33.86 48.57
N PRO A 1159 -5.39 -34.12 48.74
CA PRO A 1159 -6.28 -33.12 49.31
C PRO A 1159 -5.66 -32.75 50.63
N ALA A 1160 -5.19 -31.49 50.72
CA ALA A 1160 -4.05 -31.12 51.55
C ALA A 1160 -4.13 -31.90 52.84
N ALA A 1161 -3.18 -32.80 53.11
CA ALA A 1161 -3.23 -33.63 54.32
C ALA A 1161 -3.46 -32.74 55.56
N VAL A 1162 -3.09 -31.46 55.47
CA VAL A 1162 -3.54 -30.36 56.32
C VAL A 1162 -5.04 -30.34 56.63
N TRP A 1163 -5.98 -30.42 55.69
CA TRP A 1163 -7.44 -30.43 55.97
C TRP A 1163 -7.91 -31.69 56.69
N LEU A 1164 -7.39 -32.87 56.31
CA LEU A 1164 -7.76 -34.14 56.93
C LEU A 1164 -7.10 -34.30 58.32
N PHE A 1165 -5.88 -33.81 58.47
CA PHE A 1165 -5.16 -33.71 59.75
C PHE A 1165 -5.76 -32.63 60.65
N SER A 1166 -6.20 -31.48 60.10
CA SER A 1166 -6.87 -30.41 60.87
C SER A 1166 -8.23 -30.86 61.38
N SER A 1167 -9.04 -31.52 60.55
CA SER A 1167 -10.33 -32.06 60.96
C SER A 1167 -10.17 -33.22 61.96
N GLY A 1168 -9.17 -34.09 61.77
CA GLY A 1168 -8.78 -35.12 62.74
C GLY A 1168 -8.32 -34.54 64.08
N LEU A 1169 -7.51 -33.48 64.07
CA LEU A 1169 -7.01 -32.80 65.28
C LEU A 1169 -8.16 -32.10 66.03
N ILE A 1170 -9.08 -31.44 65.30
CA ILE A 1170 -10.29 -30.82 65.88
C ILE A 1170 -11.19 -31.89 66.52
N GLY A 1171 -11.36 -33.06 65.86
CA GLY A 1171 -12.06 -34.21 66.43
C GLY A 1171 -11.39 -34.75 67.71
N LEU A 1172 -10.05 -34.85 67.73
CA LEU A 1172 -9.29 -35.30 68.89
C LEU A 1172 -9.41 -34.32 70.08
N PHE A 1173 -9.40 -33.01 69.81
CA PHE A 1173 -9.64 -31.98 70.83
C PHE A 1173 -11.08 -31.99 71.36
N ALA A 1174 -12.07 -32.32 70.52
CA ALA A 1174 -13.47 -32.49 70.93
C ALA A 1174 -13.66 -33.72 71.84
N ILE A 1175 -12.97 -34.83 71.56
CA ILE A 1175 -13.01 -36.05 72.39
C ILE A 1175 -12.21 -35.87 73.69
N GLY A 1176 -11.06 -35.17 73.65
CA GLY A 1176 -10.23 -34.85 74.81
C GLY A 1176 -10.95 -34.01 75.88
N ARG A 1177 -11.93 -33.18 75.48
CA ARG A 1177 -12.76 -32.42 76.42
C ARG A 1177 -13.80 -33.24 77.20
N ARG A 1178 -14.16 -34.46 76.76
CA ARG A 1178 -15.15 -35.30 77.45
C ARG A 1178 -14.63 -36.09 78.66
N LYS A 1179 -13.32 -36.13 78.93
CA LYS A 1179 -12.74 -36.90 80.07
C LYS A 1179 -12.45 -36.10 81.35
N LYS A 1180 -12.93 -34.86 81.49
CA LYS A 1180 -12.82 -34.09 82.76
C LYS A 1180 -14.18 -33.61 83.27
N ILE A 1181 -15.08 -34.54 83.59
CA ILE A 1181 -16.14 -34.30 84.58
C ILE A 1181 -16.32 -35.59 85.40
N LYS A 1182 -15.57 -35.68 86.50
CA LYS A 1182 -15.90 -36.39 87.75
C LYS A 1182 -14.84 -35.99 88.79
N PHE A 1183 -15.07 -34.85 89.43
CA PHE A 1183 -15.14 -34.67 90.87
C PHE A 1183 -16.00 -33.44 91.14
#